data_AF-A0A2N5Y7R4-F1
#
_entry.id   AF-A0A2N5Y7R4-F1
#
_cell.length_a   1.000
_cell.length_b   1.000
_cell.length_c   1.000
_cell.angle_alpha   90.00
_cell.angle_beta   90.00
_cell.angle_gamma   90.00
#
_symmetry.space_group_name_H-M   'P 1'
#
loop_
_entity.id
_entity.type
_entity.pdbx_description
1 polymer ?
#
loop_
_entity_poly.entity_id
_entity_poly.type
_entity_poly.pdbx_seq_one_letter_code
_entity_poly.pdbx_strand_id
1 'polypeptide(L)'
;MVALDSVLAPLAERIEQAEAALIEYSRHPDHKQQLVLCLWAVHHITAAVQPLRLYKAELLSLEMERGLHRLYHDKVVAERRNLTLGGLMRAIKVFPAYLDHVQRVRVDTGQGLEPCVNDLRRWEGVPPRPKALFFHMDIAEGCGISATATPEADETIRRSANVLLAPYLQGAKSALVRDQGVTSVRTVARIAHKMNTLFAGTVQEPFWLNLTGLCEGLAGGFIVPDECIAQIFKAGAFMIKHAREHGSQPDPRMHYDEYLQQMLYYMASCETRPLYIGHIWQVFGIDGNTGKDSQRGLIHSDVLVAVLDSALVLLNQLVAHLESNDLKAVAAGDLPPVSGALEIIDDLCLRLVAVEEIAHADTMRGVRDLLRQLYDGRFTADSGHRSQVIGWVVSSIVEVQLAVELRLRHGGFVPFGVEELERRKALTAATFTQMAQMQEQLQGVLQRQKLDAVLSGLPLGAGDMQHLAVALNPYLARLDQGHEELRGMVAEAGAGTADATVFSNLARDFSLQLEDIPERETVAQCVAILAAVNEALDFAGMCREAAVIDSGRKWLEVTQPIDHMRHQEPLGRLADAFACLEIHLERSLLDPLENNDHFINLAEQHSGRLVDFIPVQGEAQQELPPETVPETVVSAEDETISEVFREVFLEESRDIIDRLQQVLPQWERSPETADLLEEIRRHFHTFKGNGRAVGLNSLAEFGRVVQDMLDRVIDRAGTMDERLPTLLRDVVAALPQLVATCGGAGHYDAQAVRTLSRRCEAIHQYGDVGSSAGGNNSNAGWQ
;
A
#
# COMPACT_ATOMS: atom_id res chain seq x y z
N MET A 1 30.96 7.06 24.86
CA MET A 1 31.28 6.95 23.42
C MET A 1 31.96 5.63 23.08
N VAL A 2 33.18 5.34 23.54
CA VAL A 2 33.81 4.00 23.35
C VAL A 2 33.01 2.87 24.04
N ALA A 3 32.26 3.20 25.09
CA ALA A 3 31.51 2.25 25.92
C ALA A 3 30.25 1.66 25.26
N LEU A 4 29.58 2.32 24.30
CA LEU A 4 28.36 1.76 23.67
C LEU A 4 28.76 0.70 22.64
N ASP A 5 29.68 1.03 21.72
CA ASP A 5 30.14 0.11 20.69
C ASP A 5 30.82 -1.14 21.28
N SER A 6 31.52 -1.02 22.42
CA SER A 6 32.10 -2.16 23.13
C SER A 6 31.07 -3.06 23.82
N VAL A 7 29.85 -2.56 24.05
CA VAL A 7 28.78 -3.26 24.79
C VAL A 7 27.73 -3.85 23.83
N LEU A 8 27.58 -3.31 22.62
CA LEU A 8 26.62 -3.79 21.61
C LEU A 8 26.94 -5.21 21.09
N ALA A 9 28.21 -5.53 20.79
CA ALA A 9 28.56 -6.86 20.31
C ALA A 9 28.31 -7.98 21.35
N PRO A 10 28.70 -7.83 22.63
CA PRO A 10 28.30 -8.76 23.68
C PRO A 10 26.78 -8.85 23.88
N LEU A 11 26.05 -7.75 23.69
CA LEU A 11 24.59 -7.73 23.82
C LEU A 11 23.89 -8.55 22.72
N ALA A 12 24.38 -8.49 21.47
CA ALA A 12 23.83 -9.27 20.37
C ALA A 12 23.86 -10.78 20.68
N GLU A 13 25.00 -11.28 21.18
CA GLU A 13 25.14 -12.69 21.58
C GLU A 13 24.14 -13.07 22.70
N ARG A 14 23.90 -12.16 23.65
CA ARG A 14 22.91 -12.39 24.74
C ARG A 14 21.48 -12.39 24.23
N ILE A 15 21.17 -11.54 23.25
CA ILE A 15 19.84 -11.50 22.62
C ILE A 15 19.56 -12.80 21.86
N GLU A 16 20.53 -13.28 21.09
CA GLU A 16 20.43 -14.59 20.42
C GLU A 16 20.25 -15.74 21.42
N GLN A 17 20.99 -15.72 22.53
CA GLN A 17 20.84 -16.71 23.60
C GLN A 17 19.44 -16.64 24.26
N ALA A 18 18.93 -15.43 24.52
CA ALA A 18 17.60 -15.23 25.07
C ALA A 18 16.52 -15.76 24.12
N GLU A 19 16.67 -15.50 22.83
CA GLU A 19 15.78 -16.00 21.78
C GLU A 19 15.76 -17.52 21.73
N ALA A 20 16.94 -18.16 21.60
CA ALA A 20 17.03 -19.61 21.49
C ALA A 20 16.44 -20.31 22.72
N ALA A 21 16.71 -19.78 23.92
CA ALA A 21 16.17 -20.31 25.17
C ALA A 21 14.63 -20.14 25.27
N LEU A 22 14.08 -19.03 24.77
CA LEU A 22 12.63 -18.80 24.75
C LEU A 22 11.92 -19.76 23.78
N ILE A 23 12.51 -19.98 22.60
CA ILE A 23 12.02 -20.94 21.60
C ILE A 23 12.00 -22.35 22.20
N GLU A 24 13.10 -22.77 22.81
CA GLU A 24 13.19 -24.11 23.40
C GLU A 24 12.21 -24.32 24.56
N TYR A 25 12.01 -23.29 25.40
CA TYR A 25 10.98 -23.33 26.44
C TYR A 25 9.55 -23.43 25.86
N SER A 26 9.28 -22.77 24.72
CA SER A 26 7.96 -22.84 24.08
C SER A 26 7.63 -24.26 23.58
N ARG A 27 8.63 -24.99 23.09
CA ARG A 27 8.52 -26.39 22.65
C ARG A 27 8.31 -27.34 23.81
N HIS A 28 9.04 -27.10 24.91
CA HIS A 28 9.01 -27.93 26.11
C HIS A 28 8.65 -27.11 27.36
N PRO A 29 7.36 -26.76 27.52
CA PRO A 29 6.80 -26.09 28.68
C PRO A 29 7.25 -26.55 30.07
N ASP A 30 7.51 -27.85 30.21
CA ASP A 30 7.88 -28.49 31.47
C ASP A 30 9.36 -28.28 31.82
N HIS A 31 10.19 -27.94 30.83
CA HIS A 31 11.63 -27.75 30.99
C HIS A 31 11.96 -26.33 31.44
N LYS A 32 11.65 -26.01 32.72
CA LYS A 32 11.90 -24.69 33.31
C LYS A 32 13.37 -24.21 33.27
N GLN A 33 14.33 -25.11 33.04
CA GLN A 33 15.75 -24.75 32.87
C GLN A 33 15.95 -23.77 31.71
N GLN A 34 15.24 -23.93 30.60
CA GLN A 34 15.34 -23.04 29.44
C GLN A 34 14.82 -21.64 29.74
N LEU A 35 13.74 -21.56 30.52
CA LEU A 35 13.22 -20.28 30.98
C LEU A 35 14.21 -19.55 31.91
N VAL A 36 14.95 -20.29 32.75
CA VAL A 36 16.01 -19.73 33.60
C VAL A 36 17.18 -19.20 32.75
N LEU A 37 17.56 -19.91 31.68
CA LEU A 37 18.59 -19.45 30.75
C LEU A 37 18.15 -18.16 30.03
N CYS A 38 16.90 -18.09 29.58
CA CYS A 38 16.32 -16.90 28.98
C CYS A 38 16.32 -15.72 29.99
N LEU A 39 15.85 -15.95 31.22
CA LEU A 39 15.86 -14.94 32.28
C LEU A 39 17.26 -14.43 32.59
N TRP A 40 18.26 -15.31 32.63
CA TRP A 40 19.66 -14.91 32.87
C TRP A 40 20.21 -14.07 31.72
N ALA A 41 19.94 -14.46 30.47
CA ALA A 41 20.33 -13.68 29.30
C ALA A 41 19.71 -12.27 29.31
N VAL A 42 18.39 -12.16 29.59
CA VAL A 42 17.71 -10.87 29.73
C VAL A 42 18.25 -10.06 30.91
N HIS A 43 18.56 -10.70 32.03
CA HIS A 43 19.16 -10.02 33.18
C HIS A 43 20.53 -9.41 32.85
N HIS A 44 21.35 -10.09 32.04
CA HIS A 44 22.61 -9.51 31.54
C HIS A 44 22.38 -8.34 30.59
N ILE A 45 21.33 -8.39 29.77
CA ILE A 45 20.94 -7.26 28.93
C ILE A 45 20.61 -6.04 29.81
N THR A 46 19.77 -6.20 30.83
CA THR A 46 19.44 -5.12 31.78
C THR A 46 20.69 -4.58 32.46
N ALA A 47 21.55 -5.47 32.98
CA ALA A 47 22.78 -5.09 33.68
C ALA A 47 23.79 -4.36 32.77
N ALA A 48 23.79 -4.62 31.47
CA ALA A 48 24.65 -3.95 30.50
C ALA A 48 24.11 -2.56 30.09
N VAL A 49 22.79 -2.38 30.09
CA VAL A 49 22.12 -1.14 29.65
C VAL A 49 22.05 -0.10 30.76
N GLN A 50 21.92 -0.53 32.02
CA GLN A 50 21.80 0.37 33.17
C GLN A 50 22.98 1.35 33.35
N PRO A 51 24.26 0.94 33.24
CA PRO A 51 25.39 1.87 33.35
C PRO A 51 25.43 2.93 32.23
N LEU A 52 24.81 2.64 31.08
CA LEU A 52 24.72 3.53 29.93
C LEU A 52 23.64 4.61 30.08
N ARG A 53 22.83 4.55 31.16
CA ARG A 53 21.71 5.46 31.43
C ARG A 53 20.66 5.52 30.31
N LEU A 54 20.44 4.38 29.65
CA LEU A 54 19.36 4.20 28.69
C LEU A 54 18.09 3.74 29.42
N TYR A 55 17.48 4.65 30.17
CA TYR A 55 16.34 4.35 31.05
C TYR A 55 15.14 3.77 30.30
N LYS A 56 14.90 4.19 29.05
CA LYS A 56 13.77 3.69 28.26
C LYS A 56 14.03 2.28 27.71
N ALA A 57 15.27 1.96 27.34
CA ALA A 57 15.67 0.58 27.07
C ALA A 57 15.56 -0.31 28.33
N GLU A 58 16.00 0.20 29.49
CA GLU A 58 15.90 -0.50 30.77
C GLU A 58 14.45 -0.83 31.13
N LEU A 59 13.48 0.05 30.81
CA LEU A 59 12.05 -0.25 31.01
C LEU A 59 11.61 -1.50 30.24
N LEU A 60 12.04 -1.67 28.99
CA LEU A 60 11.69 -2.86 28.21
C LEU A 60 12.33 -4.11 28.80
N SER A 61 13.64 -4.08 29.12
CA SER A 61 14.33 -5.26 29.66
C SER A 61 13.82 -5.67 31.04
N LEU A 62 13.45 -4.71 31.90
CA LEU A 62 12.84 -4.99 33.20
C LEU A 62 11.44 -5.62 33.09
N GLU A 63 10.62 -5.19 32.14
CA GLU A 63 9.31 -5.83 31.91
C GLU A 63 9.47 -7.20 31.25
N MET A 64 10.51 -7.43 30.43
CA MET A 64 10.88 -8.77 29.96
C MET A 64 11.25 -9.70 31.13
N GLU A 65 12.12 -9.26 32.06
CA GLU A 65 12.46 -10.03 33.26
C GLU A 65 11.22 -10.36 34.10
N ARG A 66 10.30 -9.39 34.25
CA ARG A 66 9.05 -9.59 34.97
C ARG A 66 8.18 -10.68 34.30
N GLY A 67 8.06 -10.64 32.97
CA GLY A 67 7.30 -11.63 32.21
C GLY A 67 7.86 -13.03 32.40
N LEU A 68 9.19 -13.16 32.27
CA LEU A 68 9.90 -14.41 32.47
C LEU A 68 9.77 -14.94 33.90
N HIS A 69 9.89 -14.07 34.91
CA HIS A 69 9.71 -14.44 36.32
C HIS A 69 8.28 -14.92 36.60
N ARG A 70 7.26 -14.29 36.00
CA ARG A 70 5.86 -14.71 36.15
C ARG A 70 5.56 -16.02 35.45
N LEU A 71 6.15 -16.25 34.27
CA LEU A 71 6.09 -17.55 33.60
C LEU A 71 6.75 -18.64 34.47
N TYR A 72 7.89 -18.34 35.10
CA TYR A 72 8.63 -19.31 35.92
C TYR A 72 7.83 -19.75 37.15
N HIS A 73 7.12 -18.81 37.77
CA HIS A 73 6.26 -19.05 38.93
C HIS A 73 4.82 -19.46 38.59
N ASP A 74 4.52 -19.78 37.32
CA ASP A 74 3.18 -20.18 36.86
C ASP A 74 2.08 -19.16 37.24
N LYS A 75 2.42 -17.86 37.27
CA LYS A 75 1.52 -16.73 37.60
C LYS A 75 0.83 -16.12 36.38
N VAL A 76 1.02 -16.71 35.20
CA VAL A 76 0.38 -16.32 33.95
C VAL A 76 -0.76 -17.31 33.68
N VAL A 77 -1.96 -16.81 33.40
CA VAL A 77 -3.12 -17.64 33.08
C VAL A 77 -2.83 -18.44 31.81
N ALA A 78 -3.25 -19.71 31.76
CA ALA A 78 -2.95 -20.63 30.65
C ALA A 78 -3.28 -20.02 29.27
N GLU A 79 -4.45 -19.37 29.13
CA GLU A 79 -4.90 -18.71 27.91
C GLU A 79 -3.98 -17.56 27.45
N ARG A 80 -3.26 -16.92 28.38
CA ARG A 80 -2.37 -15.78 28.10
C ARG A 80 -0.92 -16.19 27.92
N ARG A 81 -0.57 -17.45 28.18
CA ARG A 81 0.82 -17.92 28.12
C ARG A 81 1.44 -17.69 26.74
N ASN A 82 0.74 -18.06 25.68
CA ASN A 82 1.23 -17.89 24.30
C ASN A 82 1.38 -16.41 23.94
N LEU A 83 0.45 -15.56 24.39
CA LEU A 83 0.54 -14.11 24.22
C LEU A 83 1.74 -13.52 24.96
N THR A 84 2.02 -13.98 26.19
CA THR A 84 3.21 -13.58 26.95
C THR A 84 4.49 -14.03 26.25
N LEU A 85 4.55 -15.26 25.73
CA LEU A 85 5.70 -15.76 24.96
C LEU A 85 5.91 -14.97 23.67
N GLY A 86 4.85 -14.67 22.92
CA GLY A 86 4.92 -13.84 21.73
C GLY A 86 5.32 -12.40 22.03
N GLY A 87 4.81 -11.80 23.11
CA GLY A 87 5.22 -10.47 23.58
C GLY A 87 6.70 -10.42 24.00
N LEU A 88 7.19 -11.47 24.66
CA LEU A 88 8.62 -11.61 24.99
C LEU A 88 9.47 -11.76 23.73
N MET A 89 9.02 -12.56 22.76
CA MET A 89 9.69 -12.70 21.46
C MET A 89 9.76 -11.36 20.72
N ARG A 90 8.65 -10.61 20.67
CA ARG A 90 8.59 -9.26 20.12
C ARG A 90 9.62 -8.36 20.81
N ALA A 91 9.64 -8.34 22.14
CA ALA A 91 10.59 -7.53 22.91
C ALA A 91 12.06 -7.89 22.64
N ILE A 92 12.39 -9.19 22.56
CA ILE A 92 13.73 -9.68 22.20
C ILE A 92 14.14 -9.20 20.80
N LYS A 93 13.21 -9.18 19.84
CA LYS A 93 13.48 -8.72 18.45
C LYS A 93 13.49 -7.20 18.31
N VAL A 94 12.74 -6.47 19.13
CA VAL A 94 12.73 -4.99 19.17
C VAL A 94 14.04 -4.45 19.71
N PHE A 95 14.62 -5.13 20.70
CA PHE A 95 15.75 -4.62 21.46
C PHE A 95 16.96 -4.26 20.58
N PRO A 96 17.43 -5.12 19.64
CA PRO A 96 18.52 -4.77 18.72
C PRO A 96 18.22 -3.54 17.86
N ALA A 97 17.03 -3.47 17.26
CA ALA A 97 16.64 -2.36 16.39
C ALA A 97 16.60 -1.03 17.17
N TYR A 98 16.12 -1.07 18.42
CA TYR A 98 16.15 0.08 19.31
C TYR A 98 17.59 0.50 19.65
N LEU A 99 18.48 -0.44 19.97
CA LEU A 99 19.87 -0.12 20.29
C LEU A 99 20.62 0.47 19.09
N ASP A 100 20.37 -0.02 17.88
CA ASP A 100 20.93 0.56 16.65
C ASP A 100 20.41 1.98 16.41
N HIS A 101 19.12 2.23 16.65
CA HIS A 101 18.58 3.61 16.62
C HIS A 101 19.27 4.51 17.65
N VAL A 102 19.40 4.07 18.90
CA VAL A 102 20.14 4.81 19.94
C VAL A 102 21.59 5.03 19.53
N GLN A 103 22.22 4.07 18.84
CA GLN A 103 23.58 4.23 18.33
C GLN A 103 23.67 5.30 17.22
N ARG A 104 22.70 5.35 16.31
CA ARG A 104 22.63 6.35 15.22
C ARG A 104 22.32 7.75 15.74
N VAL A 105 21.29 7.88 16.58
CA VAL A 105 20.77 9.17 17.08
C VAL A 105 21.54 9.63 18.33
N ARG A 106 22.25 8.73 19.01
CA ARG A 106 23.03 8.99 20.24
C ARG A 106 22.20 9.46 21.43
N VAL A 107 20.88 9.23 21.41
CA VAL A 107 19.92 9.62 22.46
C VAL A 107 18.94 8.48 22.73
N ASP A 108 18.54 8.33 24.00
CA ASP A 108 17.51 7.37 24.44
C ASP A 108 16.10 7.92 24.16
N THR A 109 15.70 7.88 22.89
CA THR A 109 14.46 8.52 22.43
C THR A 109 13.19 7.80 22.91
N GLY A 110 13.24 6.50 23.14
CA GLY A 110 12.07 5.69 23.51
C GLY A 110 11.13 5.36 22.36
N GLN A 111 11.49 5.75 21.13
CA GLN A 111 10.69 5.51 19.95
C GLN A 111 10.44 4.00 19.79
N GLY A 112 9.19 3.63 19.48
CA GLY A 112 8.82 2.23 19.26
C GLY A 112 8.65 1.35 20.49
N LEU A 113 9.05 1.81 21.69
CA LEU A 113 9.06 0.96 22.87
C LEU A 113 7.70 0.87 23.58
N GLU A 114 6.86 1.91 23.49
CA GLU A 114 5.63 2.02 24.28
C GLU A 114 4.67 0.82 24.08
N PRO A 115 4.28 0.44 22.86
CA PRO A 115 3.45 -0.74 22.63
C PRO A 115 4.09 -2.03 23.15
N CYS A 116 5.38 -2.25 22.89
CA CYS A 116 6.06 -3.47 23.31
C CYS A 116 6.06 -3.63 24.84
N VAL A 117 6.34 -2.55 25.56
CA VAL A 117 6.30 -2.53 27.02
C VAL A 117 4.86 -2.74 27.53
N ASN A 118 3.90 -2.05 26.94
CA ASN A 118 2.51 -2.10 27.39
C ASN A 118 1.80 -3.43 27.04
N ASP A 119 2.20 -4.09 25.96
CA ASP A 119 1.72 -5.43 25.58
C ASP A 119 2.15 -6.49 26.61
N LEU A 120 3.44 -6.50 26.99
CA LEU A 120 3.94 -7.39 28.05
C LEU A 120 3.12 -7.23 29.34
N ARG A 121 2.86 -5.98 29.74
CA ARG A 121 2.05 -5.67 30.91
C ARG A 121 0.59 -6.09 30.77
N ARG A 122 0.01 -5.89 29.59
CA ARG A 122 -1.37 -6.28 29.26
C ARG A 122 -1.56 -7.79 29.42
N TRP A 123 -0.62 -8.59 28.91
CA TRP A 123 -0.68 -10.06 28.99
C TRP A 123 -0.46 -10.57 30.41
N GLU A 124 0.29 -9.84 31.21
CA GLU A 124 0.43 -10.07 32.65
C GLU A 124 -0.76 -9.59 33.51
N GLY A 125 -1.71 -8.85 32.92
CA GLY A 125 -2.82 -8.24 33.66
C GLY A 125 -2.39 -7.08 34.57
N VAL A 126 -1.29 -6.41 34.24
CA VAL A 126 -0.78 -5.23 34.94
C VAL A 126 -1.19 -3.97 34.16
N PRO A 127 -1.59 -2.86 34.83
CA PRO A 127 -1.94 -1.61 34.15
C PRO A 127 -0.81 -1.09 33.25
N PRO A 128 -1.13 -0.50 32.08
CA PRO A 128 -0.12 0.04 31.17
C PRO A 128 0.69 1.16 31.82
N ARG A 129 1.93 1.33 31.37
CA ARG A 129 2.76 2.47 31.69
C ARG A 129 2.27 3.73 30.96
N PRO A 130 2.35 4.91 31.58
CA PRO A 130 2.04 6.17 30.92
C PRO A 130 2.91 6.40 29.68
N LYS A 131 2.30 6.88 28.59
CA LYS A 131 2.99 7.21 27.34
C LYS A 131 4.07 8.29 27.50
N ALA A 132 3.91 9.16 28.50
CA ALA A 132 4.88 10.19 28.87
C ALA A 132 6.30 9.63 29.13
N LEU A 133 6.43 8.39 29.60
CA LEU A 133 7.73 7.76 29.86
C LEU A 133 8.53 7.48 28.58
N PHE A 134 7.86 7.39 27.43
CA PHE A 134 8.48 7.08 26.15
C PHE A 134 8.65 8.31 25.25
N PHE A 135 8.16 9.47 25.68
CA PHE A 135 8.21 10.69 24.89
C PHE A 135 9.63 11.25 24.81
N HIS A 136 9.97 11.76 23.63
CA HIS A 136 11.19 12.52 23.40
C HIS A 136 10.92 13.61 22.36
N MET A 137 11.42 14.80 22.63
CA MET A 137 11.60 15.87 21.66
C MET A 137 12.97 16.52 21.86
N ASP A 138 13.52 17.08 20.80
CA ASP A 138 14.79 17.80 20.90
C ASP A 138 14.57 19.17 21.55
N ILE A 139 15.32 19.44 22.61
CA ILE A 139 15.24 20.67 23.39
C ILE A 139 16.56 21.41 23.23
N ALA A 140 16.52 22.65 22.74
CA ALA A 140 17.71 23.48 22.61
C ALA A 140 18.36 23.73 23.98
N GLU A 141 19.69 23.84 24.01
CA GLU A 141 20.43 24.10 25.25
C GLU A 141 19.98 25.44 25.87
N GLY A 142 19.69 25.42 27.17
CA GLY A 142 19.20 26.60 27.89
C GLY A 142 17.74 26.98 27.61
N CYS A 143 17.00 26.20 26.81
CA CYS A 143 15.57 26.42 26.58
C CYS A 143 14.79 26.36 27.91
N GLY A 144 13.88 27.32 28.11
CA GLY A 144 13.13 27.47 29.36
C GLY A 144 13.92 28.05 30.53
N ILE A 145 15.18 28.47 30.32
CA ILE A 145 16.00 29.17 31.32
C ILE A 145 16.05 30.66 30.96
N SER A 146 15.72 31.51 31.92
CA SER A 146 15.78 32.97 31.78
C SER A 146 17.24 33.45 31.78
N ALA A 147 17.84 33.60 30.59
CA ALA A 147 19.27 33.88 30.40
C ALA A 147 19.82 35.12 31.14
N THR A 148 18.98 36.13 31.42
CA THR A 148 19.39 37.37 32.11
C THR A 148 18.96 37.42 33.58
N ALA A 149 18.25 36.40 34.06
CA ALA A 149 17.80 36.33 35.44
C ALA A 149 18.87 35.70 36.33
N THR A 150 18.88 36.10 37.60
CA THR A 150 19.66 35.46 38.65
C THR A 150 18.72 34.86 39.68
N PRO A 151 19.03 33.69 40.24
CA PRO A 151 18.20 33.12 41.30
C PRO A 151 18.16 34.05 42.50
N GLU A 152 17.09 33.93 43.26
CA GLU A 152 16.95 34.64 44.53
C GLU A 152 18.04 34.20 45.52
N ALA A 153 18.31 35.04 46.52
CA ALA A 153 19.31 34.72 47.53
C ALA A 153 19.01 33.40 48.24
N ASP A 154 20.03 32.57 48.48
CA ASP A 154 19.89 31.24 49.08
C ASP A 154 19.09 31.25 50.40
N GLU A 155 19.24 32.29 51.22
CA GLU A 155 18.47 32.44 52.46
C GLU A 155 16.97 32.59 52.20
N THR A 156 16.59 33.38 51.19
CA THR A 156 15.21 33.57 50.74
C THR A 156 14.64 32.26 50.19
N ILE A 157 15.42 31.52 49.41
CA ILE A 157 15.03 30.21 48.88
C ILE A 157 14.78 29.22 50.01
N ARG A 158 15.71 29.09 50.96
CA ARG A 158 15.58 28.17 52.11
C ARG A 158 14.35 28.50 52.96
N ARG A 159 14.14 29.78 53.27
CA ARG A 159 12.99 30.26 54.05
C ARG A 159 11.67 29.97 53.32
N SER A 160 11.62 30.24 52.02
CA SER A 160 10.44 29.98 51.18
C SER A 160 10.14 28.47 51.11
N ALA A 161 11.15 27.65 50.79
CA ALA A 161 11.02 26.20 50.69
C ALA A 161 10.50 25.56 52.00
N ASN A 162 10.95 26.05 53.15
CA ASN A 162 10.49 25.58 54.46
C ASN A 162 8.97 25.77 54.66
N VAL A 163 8.42 26.88 54.19
CA VAL A 163 6.98 27.20 54.32
C VAL A 163 6.16 26.50 53.23
N LEU A 164 6.71 26.31 52.03
CA LEU A 164 5.98 25.81 50.87
C LEU A 164 5.85 24.27 50.83
N LEU A 165 6.73 23.51 51.50
CA LEU A 165 6.75 22.05 51.39
C LEU A 165 5.46 21.37 51.88
N ALA A 166 4.98 21.73 53.07
CA ALA A 166 3.76 21.14 53.64
C ALA A 166 2.50 21.40 52.78
N PRO A 167 2.18 22.66 52.38
CA PRO A 167 1.02 22.91 51.52
C PRO A 167 1.19 22.29 50.13
N TYR A 168 2.42 22.17 49.61
CA TYR A 168 2.69 21.46 48.36
C TYR A 168 2.30 19.98 48.45
N LEU A 169 2.75 19.26 49.49
CA LEU A 169 2.44 17.84 49.66
C LEU A 169 0.94 17.58 49.82
N GLN A 170 0.24 18.45 50.58
CA GLN A 170 -1.21 18.35 50.74
C GLN A 170 -1.95 18.61 49.43
N GLY A 171 -1.53 19.63 48.68
CA GLY A 171 -2.07 19.95 47.37
C GLY A 171 -1.84 18.83 46.36
N ALA A 172 -0.61 18.31 46.27
CA ALA A 172 -0.21 17.25 45.36
C ALA A 172 -0.98 15.94 45.62
N LYS A 173 -1.11 15.52 46.88
CA LYS A 173 -1.89 14.33 47.23
C LYS A 173 -3.35 14.45 46.81
N SER A 174 -3.94 15.62 47.02
CA SER A 174 -5.36 15.87 46.71
C SER A 174 -5.59 16.07 45.20
N ALA A 175 -4.58 16.58 44.47
CA ALA A 175 -4.60 16.73 43.02
C ALA A 175 -4.63 15.39 42.25
N LEU A 176 -4.11 14.32 42.86
CA LEU A 176 -4.15 12.98 42.27
C LEU A 176 -5.52 12.28 42.43
N VAL A 177 -6.48 12.91 43.12
CA VAL A 177 -7.84 12.37 43.32
C VAL A 177 -8.81 13.03 42.35
N ARG A 178 -9.45 12.21 41.49
CA ARG A 178 -10.21 12.62 40.29
C ARG A 178 -11.39 13.58 40.53
N ASP A 179 -11.95 13.65 41.74
CA ASP A 179 -13.19 14.42 42.04
C ASP A 179 -13.03 15.57 43.06
N GLN A 180 -11.85 15.80 43.66
CA GLN A 180 -11.66 16.80 44.74
C GLN A 180 -10.53 17.81 44.45
N GLY A 181 -10.07 17.88 43.19
CA GLY A 181 -8.73 18.35 42.87
C GLY A 181 -8.56 19.84 42.55
N VAL A 182 -9.56 20.57 42.05
CA VAL A 182 -9.31 21.88 41.38
C VAL A 182 -8.68 22.93 42.31
N THR A 183 -9.17 23.07 43.54
CA THR A 183 -8.59 24.02 44.53
C THR A 183 -7.20 23.60 44.99
N SER A 184 -6.96 22.29 45.08
CA SER A 184 -5.69 21.69 45.50
C SER A 184 -4.62 21.82 44.42
N VAL A 185 -4.98 21.57 43.16
CA VAL A 185 -4.12 21.77 41.98
C VAL A 185 -3.72 23.23 41.85
N ARG A 186 -4.63 24.19 42.08
CA ARG A 186 -4.29 25.63 42.10
C ARG A 186 -3.27 25.99 43.16
N THR A 187 -3.28 25.28 44.29
CA THR A 187 -2.27 25.48 45.35
C THR A 187 -0.90 25.01 44.87
N VAL A 188 -0.83 23.83 44.25
CA VAL A 188 0.40 23.31 43.63
C VAL A 188 0.89 24.25 42.52
N ALA A 189 0.02 24.72 41.65
CA ALA A 189 0.35 25.67 40.58
C ALA A 189 0.95 26.97 41.13
N ARG A 190 0.38 27.54 42.20
CA ARG A 190 0.90 28.76 42.84
C ARG A 190 2.28 28.53 43.43
N ILE A 191 2.50 27.37 44.05
CA ILE A 191 3.80 27.02 44.61
C ILE A 191 4.81 26.80 43.48
N ALA A 192 4.44 26.08 42.42
CA ALA A 192 5.28 25.87 41.24
C ALA A 192 5.69 27.21 40.62
N HIS A 193 4.75 28.13 40.43
CA HIS A 193 5.03 29.46 39.91
C HIS A 193 5.97 30.26 40.84
N LYS A 194 5.76 30.20 42.17
CA LYS A 194 6.68 30.83 43.13
C LYS A 194 8.07 30.22 43.05
N MET A 195 8.19 28.89 42.97
CA MET A 195 9.46 28.21 42.81
C MET A 195 10.14 28.60 41.49
N ASN A 196 9.39 28.72 40.39
CA ASN A 196 9.91 29.22 39.12
C ASN A 196 10.61 30.59 39.28
N THR A 197 9.97 31.54 39.98
CA THR A 197 10.59 32.86 40.24
C THR A 197 11.83 32.79 41.12
N LEU A 198 11.86 31.88 42.11
CA LEU A 198 13.02 31.73 43.01
C LEU A 198 14.24 31.14 42.29
N PHE A 199 14.00 30.28 41.30
CA PHE A 199 15.02 29.55 40.54
C PHE A 199 15.25 30.14 39.14
N ALA A 200 14.83 31.38 38.88
CA ALA A 200 15.03 32.00 37.57
C ALA A 200 16.53 32.07 37.22
N GLY A 201 16.87 31.69 35.99
CA GLY A 201 18.25 31.61 35.50
C GLY A 201 18.98 30.33 35.89
N THR A 202 18.31 29.34 36.48
CA THR A 202 18.94 28.06 36.88
C THR A 202 18.36 26.86 36.12
N VAL A 203 19.07 25.73 36.17
CA VAL A 203 18.65 24.46 35.54
C VAL A 203 17.33 23.89 36.11
N GLN A 204 16.89 24.38 37.27
CA GLN A 204 15.62 23.99 37.89
C GLN A 204 14.43 24.79 37.35
N GLU A 205 14.65 25.93 36.69
CA GLU A 205 13.58 26.79 36.15
C GLU A 205 12.63 26.05 35.18
N PRO A 206 13.13 25.32 34.15
CA PRO A 206 12.26 24.63 33.20
C PRO A 206 11.30 23.65 33.88
N PHE A 207 11.75 22.98 34.95
CA PHE A 207 10.91 22.06 35.70
C PHE A 207 9.71 22.78 36.34
N TRP A 208 9.94 23.91 37.01
CA TRP A 208 8.89 24.66 37.70
C TRP A 208 7.94 25.38 36.73
N LEU A 209 8.46 25.88 35.62
CA LEU A 209 7.68 26.42 34.51
C LEU A 209 6.68 25.37 34.00
N ASN A 210 7.19 24.19 33.63
CA ASN A 210 6.36 23.12 33.09
C ASN A 210 5.39 22.53 34.12
N LEU A 211 5.78 22.43 35.39
CA LEU A 211 4.89 21.99 36.47
C LEU A 211 3.70 22.94 36.64
N THR A 212 3.89 24.23 36.39
CA THR A 212 2.80 25.22 36.42
C THR A 212 1.79 24.96 35.30
N GLY A 213 2.27 24.70 34.08
CA GLY A 213 1.43 24.30 32.94
C GLY A 213 0.71 22.96 33.16
N LEU A 214 1.40 21.97 33.72
CA LEU A 214 0.80 20.69 34.10
C LEU A 214 -0.38 20.88 35.07
N CYS A 215 -0.21 21.74 36.07
CA CYS A 215 -1.30 22.06 37.00
C CYS A 215 -2.44 22.84 36.32
N GLU A 216 -2.16 23.70 35.33
CA GLU A 216 -3.21 24.34 34.54
C GLU A 216 -4.04 23.31 33.78
N GLY A 217 -3.40 22.35 33.11
CA GLY A 217 -4.09 21.29 32.39
C GLY A 217 -4.89 20.35 33.30
N LEU A 218 -4.35 20.00 34.47
CA LEU A 218 -5.08 19.23 35.49
C LEU A 218 -6.29 20.00 36.04
N ALA A 219 -6.15 21.30 36.31
CA ALA A 219 -7.25 22.12 36.82
C ALA A 219 -8.34 22.38 35.77
N GLY A 220 -7.95 22.45 34.50
CA GLY A 220 -8.86 22.59 33.36
C GLY A 220 -9.53 21.28 32.92
N GLY A 221 -9.08 20.12 33.45
CA GLY A 221 -9.59 18.81 33.05
C GLY A 221 -9.07 18.30 31.71
N PHE A 222 -8.07 18.97 31.13
CA PHE A 222 -7.43 18.58 29.87
C PHE A 222 -6.41 17.45 30.06
N ILE A 223 -5.87 17.32 31.27
CA ILE A 223 -4.90 16.28 31.64
C ILE A 223 -5.52 15.42 32.75
N VAL A 224 -5.48 14.10 32.57
CA VAL A 224 -5.93 13.15 33.59
C VAL A 224 -4.73 12.69 34.42
N PRO A 225 -4.78 12.75 35.77
CA PRO A 225 -3.71 12.25 36.62
C PRO A 225 -3.38 10.78 36.40
N ASP A 226 -2.10 10.44 36.32
CA ASP A 226 -1.58 9.08 36.23
C ASP A 226 -0.35 8.86 37.15
N GLU A 227 0.31 7.70 37.04
CA GLU A 227 1.50 7.35 37.82
C GLU A 227 2.67 8.32 37.56
N CYS A 228 2.86 8.79 36.32
CA CYS A 228 3.97 9.66 35.95
C CYS A 228 3.79 11.05 36.56
N ILE A 229 2.56 11.60 36.55
CA ILE A 229 2.23 12.84 37.24
C ILE A 229 2.46 12.72 38.75
N ALA A 230 2.15 11.56 39.34
CA ALA A 230 2.43 11.31 40.75
C ALA A 230 3.96 11.32 41.05
N GLN A 231 4.80 10.78 40.16
CA GLN A 231 6.25 10.86 40.30
C GLN A 231 6.78 12.28 40.08
N ILE A 232 6.24 13.04 39.12
CA ILE A 232 6.59 14.46 38.91
C ILE A 232 6.31 15.28 40.17
N PHE A 233 5.13 15.08 40.81
CA PHE A 233 4.83 15.75 42.07
C PHE A 233 5.76 15.32 43.20
N LYS A 234 6.13 14.04 43.27
CA LYS A 234 7.11 13.56 44.24
C LYS A 234 8.49 14.20 44.01
N ALA A 235 8.91 14.34 42.76
CA ALA A 235 10.16 15.02 42.38
C ALA A 235 10.13 16.49 42.81
N GLY A 236 9.03 17.20 42.56
CA GLY A 236 8.85 18.59 43.03
C GLY A 236 8.95 18.71 44.55
N ALA A 237 8.38 17.77 45.31
CA ALA A 237 8.54 17.74 46.76
C ALA A 237 10.00 17.52 47.20
N PHE A 238 10.74 16.64 46.53
CA PHE A 238 12.16 16.44 46.79
C PHE A 238 12.98 17.68 46.45
N MET A 239 12.69 18.37 45.34
CA MET A 239 13.35 19.62 44.98
C MET A 239 13.10 20.72 46.01
N ILE A 240 11.87 20.87 46.52
CA ILE A 240 11.58 21.81 47.62
C ILE A 240 12.36 21.42 48.88
N LYS A 241 12.41 20.12 49.22
CA LYS A 241 13.17 19.63 50.38
C LYS A 241 14.67 19.90 50.22
N HIS A 242 15.23 19.68 49.04
CA HIS A 242 16.64 19.96 48.74
C HIS A 242 16.94 21.45 48.83
N ALA A 243 16.08 22.30 48.24
CA ALA A 243 16.19 23.76 48.29
C ALA A 243 16.17 24.32 49.73
N ARG A 244 15.38 23.71 50.62
CA ARG A 244 15.34 24.05 52.05
C ARG A 244 16.69 23.87 52.74
N GLU A 245 17.50 22.93 52.29
CA GLU A 245 18.78 22.57 52.90
C GLU A 245 19.97 23.21 52.17
N HIS A 246 19.90 23.35 50.85
CA HIS A 246 21.03 23.71 49.98
C HIS A 246 20.83 24.99 49.15
N GLY A 247 19.68 25.69 49.28
CA GLY A 247 19.42 26.94 48.54
C GLY A 247 19.21 26.70 47.05
N SER A 248 19.87 27.51 46.21
CA SER A 248 19.78 27.46 44.73
C SER A 248 20.53 26.28 44.09
N GLN A 249 21.32 25.53 44.86
CA GLN A 249 22.15 24.45 44.33
C GLN A 249 21.30 23.32 43.70
N PRO A 250 21.67 22.83 42.50
CA PRO A 250 20.97 21.72 41.86
C PRO A 250 21.22 20.41 42.60
N ASP A 251 20.17 19.60 42.79
CA ASP A 251 20.32 18.24 43.31
C ASP A 251 20.95 17.34 42.23
N PRO A 252 22.16 16.78 42.45
CA PRO A 252 22.84 15.94 41.47
C PRO A 252 22.17 14.58 41.26
N ARG A 253 21.24 14.18 42.13
CA ARG A 253 20.47 12.92 42.01
C ARG A 253 19.23 13.08 41.15
N MET A 254 18.90 14.31 40.74
CA MET A 254 17.68 14.59 40.00
C MET A 254 17.89 14.54 38.48
N HIS A 255 17.00 13.84 37.79
CA HIS A 255 16.98 13.72 36.33
C HIS A 255 16.05 14.80 35.74
N TYR A 256 16.50 16.06 35.72
CA TYR A 256 15.69 17.19 35.27
C TYR A 256 15.13 17.01 33.85
N ASP A 257 15.97 16.56 32.93
CA ASP A 257 15.60 16.37 31.52
C ASP A 257 14.49 15.33 31.35
N GLU A 258 14.52 14.25 32.13
CA GLU A 258 13.53 13.18 32.04
C GLU A 258 12.13 13.66 32.48
N TYR A 259 12.05 14.34 33.63
CA TYR A 259 10.78 14.93 34.07
C TYR A 259 10.30 16.05 33.14
N LEU A 260 11.22 16.79 32.54
CA LEU A 260 10.90 17.81 31.55
C LEU A 260 10.25 17.18 30.32
N GLN A 261 10.85 16.15 29.73
CA GLN A 261 10.27 15.39 28.61
C GLN A 261 8.88 14.85 28.95
N GLN A 262 8.72 14.23 30.14
CA GLN A 262 7.44 13.72 30.60
C GLN A 262 6.38 14.82 30.73
N MET A 263 6.72 16.00 31.26
CA MET A 263 5.78 17.11 31.34
C MET A 263 5.42 17.67 29.96
N LEU A 264 6.40 17.80 29.06
CA LEU A 264 6.20 18.27 27.69
C LEU A 264 5.29 17.34 26.89
N TYR A 265 5.33 16.03 27.12
CA TYR A 265 4.35 15.09 26.56
C TYR A 265 2.92 15.51 26.85
N TYR A 266 2.61 15.83 28.12
CA TYR A 266 1.25 16.24 28.48
C TYR A 266 0.89 17.60 27.87
N MET A 267 1.86 18.51 27.74
CA MET A 267 1.64 19.80 27.07
C MET A 267 1.33 19.61 25.58
N ALA A 268 2.10 18.76 24.89
CA ALA A 268 1.92 18.43 23.47
C ALA A 268 0.62 17.65 23.21
N SER A 269 0.15 16.89 24.19
CA SER A 269 -1.11 16.12 24.11
C SER A 269 -2.37 16.96 24.33
N CYS A 270 -2.24 18.23 24.73
CA CYS A 270 -3.37 19.13 24.94
C CYS A 270 -3.80 19.81 23.63
N GLU A 271 -5.02 19.56 23.17
CA GLU A 271 -5.60 20.27 22.02
C GLU A 271 -5.89 21.75 22.34
N THR A 272 -6.37 22.01 23.56
CA THR A 272 -6.63 23.36 24.06
C THR A 272 -5.36 24.00 24.59
N ARG A 273 -5.14 25.28 24.27
CA ARG A 273 -3.95 26.04 24.66
C ARG A 273 -4.31 27.21 25.60
N PRO A 274 -4.58 26.93 26.90
CA PRO A 274 -4.73 27.96 27.91
C PRO A 274 -3.40 28.68 28.18
N LEU A 275 -3.37 29.65 29.10
CA LEU A 275 -2.34 30.69 29.16
C LEU A 275 -0.92 30.14 29.40
N TYR A 276 -0.73 29.24 30.36
CA TYR A 276 0.60 28.68 30.66
C TYR A 276 0.98 27.58 29.67
N ILE A 277 0.06 26.70 29.29
CA ILE A 277 0.31 25.67 28.27
C ILE A 277 0.71 26.33 26.95
N GLY A 278 -0.02 27.36 26.49
CA GLY A 278 0.29 28.10 25.27
C GLY A 278 1.65 28.81 25.34
N HIS A 279 2.03 29.34 26.50
CA HIS A 279 3.37 29.90 26.68
C HIS A 279 4.47 28.84 26.61
N ILE A 280 4.27 27.67 27.25
CA ILE A 280 5.22 26.56 27.18
C ILE A 280 5.39 26.07 25.74
N TRP A 281 4.31 25.99 24.96
CA TRP A 281 4.41 25.66 23.54
C TRP A 281 5.34 26.62 22.78
N GLN A 282 5.24 27.93 23.04
CA GLN A 282 6.12 28.93 22.43
C GLN A 282 7.57 28.80 22.90
N VAL A 283 7.80 28.58 24.19
CA VAL A 283 9.14 28.49 24.77
C VAL A 283 9.89 27.27 24.24
N PHE A 284 9.23 26.12 24.19
CA PHE A 284 9.84 24.84 23.80
C PHE A 284 9.65 24.49 22.32
N GLY A 285 8.97 25.33 21.54
CA GLY A 285 8.73 25.09 20.12
C GLY A 285 7.80 23.90 19.84
N ILE A 286 6.81 23.66 20.71
CA ILE A 286 5.81 22.61 20.51
C ILE A 286 4.83 23.06 19.43
N ASP A 287 4.51 22.16 18.50
CA ASP A 287 3.52 22.34 17.45
C ASP A 287 2.49 21.20 17.42
N GLY A 288 1.54 21.28 16.49
CA GLY A 288 0.47 20.28 16.35
C GLY A 288 0.94 18.89 15.89
N ASN A 289 2.18 18.78 15.40
CA ASN A 289 2.76 17.52 14.95
C ASN A 289 3.72 16.91 15.98
N THR A 290 4.22 17.67 16.95
CA THR A 290 5.23 17.22 17.93
C THR A 290 4.86 15.90 18.61
N GLY A 291 3.61 15.70 18.98
CA GLY A 291 3.14 14.42 19.53
C GLY A 291 3.23 13.26 18.53
N LYS A 292 2.84 13.49 17.27
CA LYS A 292 2.96 12.50 16.18
C LYS A 292 4.41 12.27 15.80
N ASP A 293 5.21 13.33 15.70
CA ASP A 293 6.63 13.28 15.32
C ASP A 293 7.47 12.57 16.37
N SER A 294 7.17 12.74 17.66
CA SER A 294 7.80 11.97 18.74
C SER A 294 7.55 10.45 18.63
N GLN A 295 6.48 10.06 17.95
CA GLN A 295 6.13 8.66 17.64
C GLN A 295 6.55 8.26 16.22
N ARG A 296 6.88 9.21 15.34
CA ARG A 296 7.41 8.95 14.00
C ARG A 296 8.89 8.59 14.11
N GLY A 297 9.10 7.30 14.30
CA GLY A 297 10.39 6.65 14.16
C GLY A 297 10.11 5.22 13.74
N LEU A 298 10.77 4.77 12.67
CA LEU A 298 10.52 3.51 11.97
C LEU A 298 10.63 2.23 12.83
N ILE A 299 10.82 2.30 14.15
CA ILE A 299 11.01 1.11 14.98
C ILE A 299 9.75 0.22 15.01
N HIS A 300 8.53 0.75 14.94
CA HIS A 300 7.33 -0.11 14.88
C HIS A 300 7.20 -0.88 13.56
N SER A 301 7.44 -0.22 12.42
CA SER A 301 7.42 -0.84 11.10
C SER A 301 8.62 -1.78 10.93
N ASP A 302 9.82 -1.32 11.23
CA ASP A 302 11.06 -2.08 11.06
C ASP A 302 11.11 -3.32 11.94
N VAL A 303 10.55 -3.26 13.15
CA VAL A 303 10.43 -4.44 14.01
C VAL A 303 9.41 -5.42 13.47
N LEU A 304 8.22 -4.96 13.07
CA LEU A 304 7.21 -5.83 12.47
C LEU A 304 7.78 -6.50 11.21
N VAL A 305 8.45 -5.72 10.37
CA VAL A 305 9.16 -6.19 9.18
C VAL A 305 10.26 -7.18 9.55
N ALA A 306 11.10 -6.92 10.55
CA ALA A 306 12.16 -7.85 10.97
C ALA A 306 11.60 -9.18 11.51
N VAL A 307 10.50 -9.13 12.28
CA VAL A 307 9.85 -10.35 12.81
C VAL A 307 9.15 -11.12 11.68
N LEU A 308 8.47 -10.42 10.76
CA LEU A 308 7.84 -11.00 9.58
C LEU A 308 8.87 -11.58 8.61
N ASP A 309 10.00 -10.92 8.40
CA ASP A 309 11.10 -11.39 7.55
C ASP A 309 11.70 -12.68 8.12
N SER A 310 11.92 -12.71 9.43
CA SER A 310 12.33 -13.93 10.12
C SER A 310 11.27 -15.04 10.04
N ALA A 311 9.97 -14.72 10.07
CA ALA A 311 8.90 -15.69 9.87
C ALA A 311 8.89 -16.23 8.42
N LEU A 312 9.11 -15.37 7.43
CA LEU A 312 9.21 -15.75 6.02
C LEU A 312 10.39 -16.68 5.77
N VAL A 313 11.55 -16.43 6.39
CA VAL A 313 12.71 -17.32 6.32
C VAL A 313 12.34 -18.73 6.84
N LEU A 314 11.62 -18.83 7.97
CA LEU A 314 11.18 -20.12 8.51
C LEU A 314 10.14 -20.81 7.61
N LEU A 315 9.22 -20.06 7.01
CA LEU A 315 8.25 -20.60 6.05
C LEU A 315 8.96 -21.18 4.82
N ASN A 316 9.92 -20.46 4.26
CA ASN A 316 10.73 -20.96 3.14
C ASN A 316 11.55 -22.20 3.53
N GLN A 317 12.11 -22.23 4.74
CA GLN A 317 12.80 -23.42 5.26
C GLN A 317 11.84 -24.60 5.42
N LEU A 318 10.62 -24.36 5.91
CA LEU A 318 9.59 -25.40 6.05
C LEU A 318 9.19 -25.96 4.68
N VAL A 319 8.92 -25.10 3.69
CA VAL A 319 8.59 -25.53 2.33
C VAL A 319 9.72 -26.35 1.74
N ALA A 320 10.96 -25.84 1.75
CA ALA A 320 12.12 -26.57 1.23
C ALA A 320 12.32 -27.92 1.94
N HIS A 321 12.07 -27.97 3.25
CA HIS A 321 12.17 -29.20 4.03
C HIS A 321 11.06 -30.20 3.67
N LEU A 322 9.83 -29.75 3.43
CA LEU A 322 8.72 -30.61 3.00
C LEU A 322 8.86 -31.07 1.55
N GLU A 323 9.44 -30.26 0.66
CA GLU A 323 9.73 -30.64 -0.73
C GLU A 323 10.88 -31.64 -0.84
N SER A 324 11.91 -31.47 -0.01
CA SER A 324 13.08 -32.36 0.02
C SER A 324 12.76 -33.75 0.57
N ASN A 325 11.59 -33.94 1.18
CA ASN A 325 11.18 -35.20 1.78
C ASN A 325 9.88 -35.69 1.13
N ASP A 326 9.82 -36.96 0.73
CA ASP A 326 8.60 -37.52 0.15
C ASP A 326 7.53 -37.72 1.25
N LEU A 327 6.72 -36.69 1.47
CA LEU A 327 5.65 -36.70 2.47
C LEU A 327 4.64 -37.84 2.25
N LYS A 328 4.43 -38.25 0.99
CA LYS A 328 3.50 -39.34 0.66
C LYS A 328 4.07 -40.67 1.10
N ALA A 329 5.36 -40.90 0.87
CA ALA A 329 6.07 -42.09 1.33
C ALA A 329 6.24 -42.12 2.86
N VAL A 330 6.50 -40.98 3.51
CA VAL A 330 6.54 -40.90 4.98
C VAL A 330 5.16 -41.20 5.58
N ALA A 331 4.09 -40.60 5.03
CA ALA A 331 2.72 -40.85 5.49
C ALA A 331 2.21 -42.26 5.13
N ALA A 332 2.88 -42.97 4.21
CA ALA A 332 2.66 -44.39 3.93
C ALA A 332 3.35 -45.33 4.94
N GLY A 333 4.32 -44.82 5.71
CA GLY A 333 5.21 -45.62 6.53
C GLY A 333 6.38 -46.24 5.75
N ASP A 334 6.57 -45.84 4.49
CA ASP A 334 7.67 -46.33 3.62
C ASP A 334 9.01 -45.64 3.96
N LEU A 335 8.94 -44.43 4.51
CA LEU A 335 10.08 -43.65 4.98
C LEU A 335 9.88 -43.23 6.44
N PRO A 336 10.96 -43.09 7.23
CA PRO A 336 10.87 -42.62 8.60
C PRO A 336 10.36 -41.18 8.68
N PRO A 337 9.75 -40.77 9.82
CA PRO A 337 9.37 -39.39 10.07
C PRO A 337 10.54 -38.43 9.86
N VAL A 338 10.24 -37.27 9.29
CA VAL A 338 11.24 -36.24 9.05
C VAL A 338 11.43 -35.41 10.31
N SER A 339 12.67 -35.30 10.80
CA SER A 339 13.02 -34.47 11.97
C SER A 339 13.17 -33.00 11.56
N GLY A 340 12.57 -32.08 12.31
CA GLY A 340 12.79 -30.63 12.17
C GLY A 340 11.57 -29.83 11.71
N ALA A 341 10.67 -30.39 10.89
CA ALA A 341 9.49 -29.66 10.40
C ALA A 341 8.59 -29.12 11.54
N LEU A 342 8.34 -29.95 12.56
CA LEU A 342 7.52 -29.55 13.72
C LEU A 342 8.19 -28.43 14.54
N GLU A 343 9.52 -28.47 14.64
CA GLU A 343 10.32 -27.48 15.38
C GLU A 343 10.36 -26.12 14.67
N ILE A 344 10.38 -26.13 13.33
CA ILE A 344 10.26 -24.94 12.49
C ILE A 344 8.87 -24.31 12.67
N ILE A 345 7.81 -25.13 12.68
CA ILE A 345 6.44 -24.63 12.87
C ILE A 345 6.23 -24.02 14.26
N ASP A 346 6.78 -24.65 15.31
CA ASP A 346 6.71 -24.10 16.67
C ASP A 346 7.39 -22.72 16.76
N ASP A 347 8.53 -22.55 16.10
CA ASP A 347 9.25 -21.27 16.06
C ASP A 347 8.51 -20.20 15.23
N LEU A 348 7.93 -20.60 14.10
CA LEU A 348 7.09 -19.75 13.27
C LEU A 348 5.87 -19.23 14.04
N CYS A 349 5.21 -20.10 14.82
CA CYS A 349 4.06 -19.71 15.62
C CYS A 349 4.39 -18.61 16.64
N LEU A 350 5.57 -18.67 17.27
CA LEU A 350 6.02 -17.61 18.19
C LEU A 350 6.16 -16.26 17.49
N ARG A 351 6.70 -16.23 16.28
CA ARG A 351 6.88 -15.00 15.49
C ARG A 351 5.56 -14.43 14.98
N LEU A 352 4.66 -15.28 14.52
CA LEU A 352 3.32 -14.87 14.11
C LEU A 352 2.54 -14.25 15.28
N VAL A 353 2.60 -14.86 16.47
CA VAL A 353 1.99 -14.26 17.68
C VAL A 353 2.68 -12.95 18.07
N ALA A 354 4.00 -12.82 17.88
CA ALA A 354 4.75 -11.60 18.16
C ALA A 354 4.34 -10.40 17.28
N VAL A 355 3.78 -10.65 16.09
CA VAL A 355 3.21 -9.62 15.20
C VAL A 355 1.68 -9.57 15.23
N GLU A 356 1.07 -10.18 16.25
CA GLU A 356 -0.38 -10.22 16.48
C GLU A 356 -1.18 -11.01 15.42
N GLU A 357 -0.51 -11.85 14.62
CA GLU A 357 -1.11 -12.76 13.63
C GLU A 357 -1.60 -14.07 14.27
N ILE A 358 -2.53 -13.95 15.21
CA ILE A 358 -3.03 -15.09 16.00
C ILE A 358 -3.71 -16.13 15.11
N ALA A 359 -4.50 -15.70 14.12
CA ALA A 359 -5.21 -16.61 13.21
C ALA A 359 -4.23 -17.47 12.39
N HIS A 360 -3.20 -16.86 11.79
CA HIS A 360 -2.18 -17.60 11.05
C HIS A 360 -1.36 -18.51 11.98
N ALA A 361 -1.07 -18.09 13.22
CA ALA A 361 -0.43 -18.94 14.20
C ALA A 361 -1.30 -20.15 14.60
N ASP A 362 -2.63 -19.99 14.66
CA ASP A 362 -3.58 -21.07 14.91
C ASP A 362 -3.64 -22.05 13.74
N THR A 363 -3.67 -21.54 12.50
CA THR A 363 -3.56 -22.36 11.27
C THR A 363 -2.30 -23.20 11.28
N MET A 364 -1.14 -22.60 11.59
CA MET A 364 0.13 -23.32 11.65
C MET A 364 0.18 -24.37 12.77
N ARG A 365 -0.47 -24.13 13.92
CA ARG A 365 -0.64 -25.18 14.95
C ARG A 365 -1.49 -26.35 14.44
N GLY A 366 -2.53 -26.08 13.65
CA GLY A 366 -3.30 -27.12 12.96
C GLY A 366 -2.43 -27.94 11.99
N VAL A 367 -1.60 -27.27 11.19
CA VAL A 367 -0.63 -27.92 10.30
C VAL A 367 0.33 -28.82 11.07
N ARG A 368 0.88 -28.34 12.20
CA ARG A 368 1.75 -29.12 13.07
C ARG A 368 1.07 -30.41 13.56
N ASP A 369 -0.16 -30.30 14.05
CA ASP A 369 -0.90 -31.44 14.59
C ASP A 369 -1.20 -32.49 13.52
N LEU A 370 -1.52 -32.06 12.30
CA LEU A 370 -1.73 -32.97 11.16
C LEU A 370 -0.44 -33.62 10.69
N LEU A 371 0.66 -32.87 10.59
CA LEU A 371 1.98 -33.42 10.26
C LEU A 371 2.41 -34.47 11.28
N ARG A 372 2.19 -34.22 12.57
CA ARG A 372 2.43 -35.21 13.63
C ARG A 372 1.59 -36.46 13.42
N GLN A 373 0.31 -36.32 13.12
CA GLN A 373 -0.57 -37.48 12.86
C GLN A 373 -0.15 -38.27 11.60
N LEU A 374 0.37 -37.59 10.57
CA LEU A 374 0.95 -38.22 9.39
C LEU A 374 2.20 -39.02 9.76
N TYR A 375 3.09 -38.45 10.58
CA TYR A 375 4.30 -39.13 11.07
C TYR A 375 4.01 -40.30 12.00
N ASP A 376 2.93 -40.23 12.78
CA ASP A 376 2.45 -41.33 13.64
C ASP A 376 1.74 -42.44 12.84
N GLY A 377 1.64 -42.32 11.50
CA GLY A 377 1.09 -43.34 10.62
C GLY A 377 -0.44 -43.47 10.67
N ARG A 378 -1.17 -42.46 11.16
CA ARG A 378 -2.64 -42.53 11.33
C ARG A 378 -3.42 -42.62 10.01
N PHE A 379 -2.84 -42.18 8.89
CA PHE A 379 -3.47 -42.14 7.57
C PHE A 379 -2.92 -43.20 6.60
N THR A 380 -2.29 -44.26 7.12
CA THR A 380 -1.66 -45.35 6.35
C THR A 380 -2.66 -46.23 5.59
N ALA A 381 -3.92 -46.32 6.05
CA ALA A 381 -4.92 -47.20 5.45
C ALA A 381 -5.73 -46.58 4.29
N ASP A 382 -5.85 -45.25 4.23
CA ASP A 382 -6.69 -44.54 3.24
C ASP A 382 -5.84 -43.54 2.44
N SER A 383 -5.53 -43.89 1.20
CA SER A 383 -4.70 -43.06 0.30
C SER A 383 -5.42 -41.78 -0.16
N GLY A 384 -6.76 -41.78 -0.22
CA GLY A 384 -7.57 -40.63 -0.60
C GLY A 384 -7.57 -39.58 0.51
N HIS A 385 -7.87 -40.01 1.74
CA HIS A 385 -7.81 -39.15 2.92
C HIS A 385 -6.40 -38.58 3.14
N ARG A 386 -5.36 -39.41 2.92
CA ARG A 386 -3.96 -38.96 3.03
C ARG A 386 -3.62 -37.86 2.04
N SER A 387 -4.00 -37.99 0.77
CA SER A 387 -3.75 -36.92 -0.22
C SER A 387 -4.49 -35.63 0.12
N GLN A 388 -5.71 -35.72 0.67
CA GLN A 388 -6.47 -34.55 1.12
C GLN A 388 -5.77 -33.83 2.28
N VAL A 389 -5.30 -34.58 3.28
CA VAL A 389 -4.57 -34.00 4.43
C VAL A 389 -3.25 -33.35 3.98
N ILE A 390 -2.49 -34.01 3.09
CA ILE A 390 -1.26 -33.43 2.54
C ILE A 390 -1.58 -32.14 1.74
N GLY A 391 -2.63 -32.16 0.91
CA GLY A 391 -3.06 -30.98 0.16
C GLY A 391 -3.46 -29.82 1.07
N TRP A 392 -4.18 -30.10 2.16
CA TRP A 392 -4.55 -29.09 3.15
C TRP A 392 -3.32 -28.50 3.87
N VAL A 393 -2.35 -29.35 4.25
CA VAL A 393 -1.09 -28.91 4.87
C VAL A 393 -0.34 -27.97 3.93
N VAL A 394 -0.20 -28.32 2.65
CA VAL A 394 0.49 -27.48 1.67
C VAL A 394 -0.26 -26.17 1.44
N SER A 395 -1.58 -26.20 1.22
CA SER A 395 -2.38 -24.99 1.01
C SER A 395 -2.28 -24.03 2.19
N SER A 396 -2.39 -24.55 3.41
CA SER A 396 -2.33 -23.74 4.64
C SER A 396 -0.97 -23.05 4.80
N ILE A 397 0.14 -23.72 4.45
CA ILE A 397 1.49 -23.13 4.51
C ILE A 397 1.62 -22.03 3.46
N VAL A 398 1.16 -22.28 2.23
CA VAL A 398 1.21 -21.30 1.12
C VAL A 398 0.36 -20.06 1.45
N GLU A 399 -0.83 -20.25 2.01
CA GLU A 399 -1.71 -19.15 2.44
C GLU A 399 -1.04 -18.26 3.49
N VAL A 400 -0.45 -18.86 4.52
CA VAL A 400 0.28 -18.12 5.56
C VAL A 400 1.53 -17.42 4.98
N GLN A 401 2.24 -18.07 4.06
CA GLN A 401 3.38 -17.49 3.37
C GLN A 401 2.99 -16.25 2.55
N LEU A 402 1.94 -16.36 1.73
CA LEU A 402 1.44 -15.25 0.94
C LEU A 402 1.02 -14.08 1.84
N ALA A 403 0.35 -14.36 2.96
CA ALA A 403 -0.06 -13.35 3.94
C ALA A 403 1.13 -12.60 4.55
N VAL A 404 2.20 -13.31 4.91
CA VAL A 404 3.43 -12.72 5.46
C VAL A 404 4.17 -11.90 4.40
N GLU A 405 4.30 -12.42 3.18
CA GLU A 405 4.94 -11.70 2.06
C GLU A 405 4.19 -10.40 1.72
N LEU A 406 2.86 -10.43 1.71
CA LEU A 406 2.04 -9.24 1.49
C LEU A 406 2.28 -8.20 2.58
N ARG A 407 2.26 -8.57 3.87
CA ARG A 407 2.57 -7.61 4.94
C ARG A 407 3.97 -7.04 4.82
N LEU A 408 4.96 -7.83 4.42
CA LEU A 408 6.32 -7.36 4.20
C LEU A 408 6.41 -6.32 3.08
N ARG A 409 5.70 -6.54 1.97
CA ARG A 409 5.61 -5.56 0.87
C ARG A 409 4.99 -4.23 1.29
N HIS A 410 4.15 -4.22 2.31
CA HIS A 410 3.44 -3.03 2.80
C HIS A 410 3.90 -2.52 4.18
N GLY A 411 5.15 -2.81 4.59
CA GLY A 411 5.72 -2.26 5.83
C GLY A 411 5.00 -2.72 7.11
N GLY A 412 4.43 -3.92 7.11
CA GLY A 412 3.75 -4.53 8.26
C GLY A 412 2.30 -4.08 8.49
N PHE A 413 1.78 -3.15 7.70
CA PHE A 413 0.39 -2.68 7.74
C PHE A 413 -0.37 -3.12 6.48
N VAL A 414 -1.47 -3.85 6.68
CA VAL A 414 -2.46 -4.09 5.60
C VAL A 414 -3.83 -3.70 6.17
N PRO A 415 -4.57 -2.77 5.55
CA PRO A 415 -5.88 -2.34 6.03
C PRO A 415 -6.99 -3.39 5.82
N PHE A 416 -6.71 -4.47 5.10
CA PHE A 416 -7.64 -5.55 4.77
C PHE A 416 -7.14 -6.92 5.28
N GLY A 417 -8.06 -7.82 5.60
CA GLY A 417 -7.72 -9.24 5.78
C GLY A 417 -7.40 -9.91 4.44
N VAL A 418 -6.66 -11.02 4.45
CA VAL A 418 -6.27 -11.76 3.22
C VAL A 418 -7.49 -12.17 2.39
N GLU A 419 -8.55 -12.68 3.03
CA GLU A 419 -9.81 -13.01 2.34
C GLU A 419 -10.48 -11.80 1.69
N GLU A 420 -10.41 -10.64 2.33
CA GLU A 420 -11.01 -9.41 1.83
C GLU A 420 -10.22 -8.87 0.64
N LEU A 421 -8.89 -8.95 0.69
CA LEU A 421 -8.04 -8.60 -0.44
C LEU A 421 -8.25 -9.54 -1.63
N GLU A 422 -8.35 -10.86 -1.41
CA GLU A 422 -8.63 -11.81 -2.48
C GLU A 422 -10.02 -11.63 -3.08
N ARG A 423 -11.04 -11.32 -2.26
CA ARG A 423 -12.36 -10.92 -2.76
C ARG A 423 -12.29 -9.66 -3.60
N ARG A 424 -11.56 -8.64 -3.15
CA ARG A 424 -11.36 -7.39 -3.90
C ARG A 424 -10.61 -7.63 -5.21
N LYS A 425 -9.55 -8.45 -5.22
CA LYS A 425 -8.84 -8.83 -6.45
C LYS A 425 -9.77 -9.54 -7.43
N ALA A 426 -10.52 -10.54 -6.96
CA ALA A 426 -11.46 -11.29 -7.79
C ALA A 426 -12.57 -10.39 -8.34
N LEU A 427 -13.11 -9.49 -7.51
CA LEU A 427 -14.13 -8.52 -7.90
C LEU A 427 -13.59 -7.52 -8.92
N THR A 428 -12.39 -6.97 -8.72
CA THR A 428 -11.75 -6.05 -9.66
C THR A 428 -11.47 -6.73 -11.00
N ALA A 429 -10.93 -7.95 -10.99
CA ALA A 429 -10.67 -8.72 -12.21
C ALA A 429 -11.97 -9.05 -12.98
N ALA A 430 -13.03 -9.43 -12.26
CA ALA A 430 -14.35 -9.65 -12.85
C ALA A 430 -14.92 -8.34 -13.43
N THR A 431 -14.78 -7.24 -12.72
CA THR A 431 -15.23 -5.90 -13.14
C THR A 431 -14.53 -5.48 -14.44
N PHE A 432 -13.21 -5.65 -14.55
CA PHE A 432 -12.45 -5.34 -15.77
C PHE A 432 -12.88 -6.21 -16.95
N THR A 433 -13.07 -7.50 -16.71
CA THR A 433 -13.50 -8.44 -17.77
C THR A 433 -14.87 -8.03 -18.33
N GLN A 434 -15.82 -7.71 -17.44
CA GLN A 434 -17.17 -7.29 -17.79
C GLN A 434 -17.19 -5.91 -18.49
N MET A 435 -16.40 -4.94 -18.00
CA MET A 435 -16.29 -3.63 -18.65
C MET A 435 -15.63 -3.71 -20.02
N ALA A 436 -14.58 -4.52 -20.18
CA ALA A 436 -13.94 -4.75 -21.48
C ALA A 436 -14.90 -5.37 -22.49
N GLN A 437 -15.67 -6.40 -22.08
CA GLN A 437 -16.70 -7.01 -22.92
C GLN A 437 -17.75 -5.98 -23.36
N MET A 438 -18.20 -5.14 -22.43
CA MET A 438 -19.19 -4.10 -22.70
C MET A 438 -18.65 -3.02 -23.67
N GLN A 439 -17.40 -2.57 -23.49
CA GLN A 439 -16.74 -1.62 -24.39
C GLN A 439 -16.63 -2.19 -25.81
N GLU A 440 -16.24 -3.46 -25.95
CA GLU A 440 -16.15 -4.13 -27.24
C GLU A 440 -17.52 -4.19 -27.95
N GLN A 441 -18.57 -4.55 -27.21
CA GLN A 441 -19.93 -4.60 -27.72
C GLN A 441 -20.43 -3.23 -28.21
N LEU A 442 -20.23 -2.17 -27.42
CA LEU A 442 -20.60 -0.81 -27.81
C LEU A 442 -19.80 -0.32 -29.03
N GLN A 443 -18.50 -0.60 -29.07
CA GLN A 443 -17.65 -0.21 -30.19
C GLN A 443 -18.08 -0.91 -31.48
N GLY A 444 -18.50 -2.17 -31.40
CA GLY A 444 -19.10 -2.90 -32.52
C GLY A 444 -20.38 -2.24 -33.04
N VAL A 445 -21.28 -1.78 -32.16
CA VAL A 445 -22.49 -1.06 -32.57
C VAL A 445 -22.14 0.25 -33.29
N LEU A 446 -21.22 1.03 -32.75
CA LEU A 446 -20.82 2.32 -33.35
C LEU A 446 -20.12 2.16 -34.71
N GLN A 447 -19.28 1.13 -34.85
CA GLN A 447 -18.65 0.81 -36.12
C GLN A 447 -19.71 0.45 -37.18
N ARG A 448 -20.78 -0.26 -36.79
CA ARG A 448 -21.90 -0.57 -37.70
C ARG A 448 -22.65 0.68 -38.09
N GLN A 449 -23.02 1.51 -37.13
CA GLN A 449 -23.69 2.79 -37.39
C GLN A 449 -22.88 3.72 -38.31
N LYS A 450 -21.54 3.76 -38.15
CA LYS A 450 -20.65 4.52 -39.04
C LYS A 450 -20.65 3.95 -40.47
N LEU A 451 -20.59 2.62 -40.60
CA LEU A 451 -20.68 1.95 -41.89
C LEU A 451 -22.02 2.24 -42.59
N ASP A 452 -23.13 2.11 -41.86
CA ASP A 452 -24.47 2.37 -42.37
C ASP A 452 -24.70 3.85 -42.73
N ALA A 453 -24.17 4.78 -41.94
CA ALA A 453 -24.21 6.21 -42.24
C ALA A 453 -23.52 6.53 -43.58
N VAL A 454 -22.31 6.01 -43.80
CA VAL A 454 -21.56 6.19 -45.05
C VAL A 454 -22.28 5.50 -46.22
N LEU A 455 -22.86 4.31 -46.01
CA LEU A 455 -23.59 3.58 -47.04
C LEU A 455 -24.95 4.21 -47.41
N SER A 456 -25.55 5.00 -46.51
CA SER A 456 -26.83 5.69 -46.71
C SER A 456 -26.73 7.02 -47.46
N GLY A 457 -25.55 7.67 -47.47
CA GLY A 457 -25.28 8.91 -48.20
C GLY A 457 -24.89 8.67 -49.66
N LEU A 458 -25.88 8.39 -50.52
CA LEU A 458 -25.64 8.23 -51.97
C LEU A 458 -25.98 9.49 -52.78
N PRO A 459 -25.22 9.82 -53.86
CA PRO A 459 -24.08 9.07 -54.41
C PRO A 459 -22.71 9.50 -53.83
N LEU A 460 -21.83 8.52 -53.60
CA LEU A 460 -20.49 8.68 -53.02
C LEU A 460 -19.52 9.40 -53.97
N GLY A 461 -18.86 10.47 -53.51
CA GLY A 461 -17.72 11.12 -54.18
C GLY A 461 -16.38 10.42 -53.90
N ALA A 462 -15.28 10.94 -54.46
CA ALA A 462 -13.93 10.39 -54.26
C ALA A 462 -13.48 10.39 -52.78
N GLY A 463 -13.88 11.40 -52.00
CA GLY A 463 -13.63 11.46 -50.55
C GLY A 463 -14.42 10.41 -49.77
N ASP A 464 -15.67 10.15 -50.18
CA ASP A 464 -16.55 9.20 -49.49
C ASP A 464 -16.12 7.74 -49.69
N MET A 465 -15.45 7.43 -50.81
CA MET A 465 -14.81 6.12 -51.03
C MET A 465 -13.69 5.86 -50.02
N GLN A 466 -12.89 6.88 -49.69
CA GLN A 466 -11.82 6.71 -48.71
C GLN A 466 -12.39 6.55 -47.29
N HIS A 467 -13.48 7.24 -46.97
CA HIS A 467 -14.21 7.05 -45.72
C HIS A 467 -14.85 5.65 -45.61
N LEU A 468 -15.42 5.13 -46.70
CA LEU A 468 -15.97 3.78 -46.76
C LEU A 468 -14.89 2.71 -46.58
N ALA A 469 -13.72 2.89 -47.21
CA ALA A 469 -12.56 2.01 -47.04
C ALA A 469 -12.07 1.97 -45.59
N VAL A 470 -11.99 3.14 -44.94
CA VAL A 470 -11.62 3.25 -43.52
C VAL A 470 -12.67 2.57 -42.62
N ALA A 471 -13.96 2.71 -42.91
CA ALA A 471 -15.03 2.09 -42.13
C ALA A 471 -15.08 0.56 -42.26
N LEU A 472 -14.65 0.01 -43.40
CA LEU A 472 -14.64 -1.44 -43.67
C LEU A 472 -13.40 -2.16 -43.13
N ASN A 473 -12.27 -1.47 -43.02
CA ASN A 473 -10.99 -2.05 -42.57
C ASN A 473 -11.08 -2.85 -41.25
N PRO A 474 -11.74 -2.36 -40.18
CA PRO A 474 -11.87 -3.11 -38.92
C PRO A 474 -12.56 -4.47 -39.08
N TYR A 475 -13.55 -4.57 -39.97
CA TYR A 475 -14.29 -5.81 -40.22
C TYR A 475 -13.50 -6.80 -41.07
N LEU A 476 -12.87 -6.30 -42.13
CA LEU A 476 -12.04 -7.11 -43.01
C LEU A 476 -10.77 -7.61 -42.30
N ALA A 477 -10.25 -6.86 -41.33
CA ALA A 477 -9.12 -7.29 -40.51
C ALA A 477 -9.48 -8.41 -39.52
N ARG A 478 -10.74 -8.51 -39.08
CA ARG A 478 -11.23 -9.59 -38.19
C ARG A 478 -11.51 -10.92 -38.92
N LEU A 479 -11.70 -10.87 -40.23
CA LEU A 479 -11.92 -12.05 -41.07
C LEU A 479 -10.57 -12.53 -41.63
N ASP A 480 -10.14 -13.73 -41.25
CA ASP A 480 -8.84 -14.29 -41.68
C ASP A 480 -8.79 -14.59 -43.21
N GLN A 481 -9.93 -14.87 -43.85
CA GLN A 481 -10.06 -15.19 -45.29
C GLN A 481 -11.42 -14.71 -45.85
N GLY A 482 -11.52 -14.49 -47.17
CA GLY A 482 -12.76 -14.11 -47.86
C GLY A 482 -12.89 -12.63 -48.26
N HIS A 483 -13.87 -12.34 -49.12
CA HIS A 483 -14.15 -11.01 -49.70
C HIS A 483 -12.97 -10.37 -50.45
N GLU A 484 -12.19 -11.15 -51.22
CA GLU A 484 -11.00 -10.66 -51.92
C GLU A 484 -11.29 -9.49 -52.89
N GLU A 485 -12.44 -9.51 -53.57
CA GLU A 485 -12.87 -8.39 -54.41
C GLU A 485 -13.12 -7.11 -53.60
N LEU A 486 -13.73 -7.21 -52.42
CA LEU A 486 -13.94 -6.06 -51.53
C LEU A 486 -12.61 -5.55 -50.94
N ARG A 487 -11.70 -6.45 -50.55
CA ARG A 487 -10.35 -6.09 -50.08
C ARG A 487 -9.53 -5.40 -51.17
N GLY A 488 -9.64 -5.87 -52.42
CA GLY A 488 -9.05 -5.23 -53.59
C GLY A 488 -9.59 -3.80 -53.78
N MET A 489 -10.91 -3.63 -53.70
CA MET A 489 -11.53 -2.30 -53.80
C MET A 489 -11.15 -1.36 -52.65
N VAL A 490 -11.01 -1.85 -51.42
CA VAL A 490 -10.53 -1.06 -50.27
C VAL A 490 -9.09 -0.58 -50.49
N ALA A 491 -8.22 -1.42 -51.06
CA ALA A 491 -6.85 -1.05 -51.39
C ALA A 491 -6.80 -0.02 -52.55
N GLU A 492 -7.62 -0.21 -53.58
CA GLU A 492 -7.73 0.72 -54.71
C GLU A 492 -8.38 2.06 -54.31
N ALA A 493 -9.30 2.06 -53.34
CA ALA A 493 -9.91 3.27 -52.80
C ALA A 493 -8.88 4.10 -52.03
N GLY A 494 -7.97 3.44 -51.29
CA GLY A 494 -6.82 4.09 -50.66
C GLY A 494 -5.84 4.73 -51.65
N ALA A 495 -5.79 4.22 -52.90
CA ALA A 495 -4.99 4.76 -54.00
C ALA A 495 -5.76 5.78 -54.88
N GLY A 496 -7.05 6.02 -54.61
CA GLY A 496 -7.90 6.94 -55.37
C GLY A 496 -8.36 6.42 -56.74
N THR A 497 -8.29 5.11 -56.99
CA THR A 497 -8.59 4.49 -58.31
C THR A 497 -9.81 3.58 -58.32
N ALA A 498 -10.49 3.39 -57.19
CA ALA A 498 -11.64 2.48 -57.08
C ALA A 498 -12.88 2.96 -57.86
N ASP A 499 -13.63 2.00 -58.42
CA ASP A 499 -14.96 2.27 -58.99
C ASP A 499 -15.99 2.40 -57.87
N ALA A 500 -16.51 3.62 -57.69
CA ALA A 500 -17.49 3.95 -56.65
C ALA A 500 -18.75 3.07 -56.67
N THR A 501 -19.18 2.62 -57.84
CA THR A 501 -20.41 1.84 -58.01
C THR A 501 -20.20 0.40 -57.57
N VAL A 502 -19.09 -0.21 -58.00
CA VAL A 502 -18.72 -1.58 -57.63
C VAL A 502 -18.40 -1.66 -56.15
N PHE A 503 -17.65 -0.68 -55.63
CA PHE A 503 -17.26 -0.64 -54.23
C PHE A 503 -18.45 -0.46 -53.28
N SER A 504 -19.40 0.43 -53.60
CA SER A 504 -20.63 0.62 -52.82
C SER A 504 -21.50 -0.63 -52.77
N ASN A 505 -21.63 -1.36 -53.89
CA ASN A 505 -22.44 -2.58 -53.94
C ASN A 505 -21.81 -3.72 -53.14
N LEU A 506 -20.51 -3.96 -53.31
CA LEU A 506 -19.79 -4.97 -52.52
C LEU A 506 -19.81 -4.65 -51.02
N ALA A 507 -19.69 -3.38 -50.65
CA ALA A 507 -19.77 -2.93 -49.26
C ALA A 507 -21.18 -3.11 -48.67
N ARG A 508 -22.25 -2.87 -49.45
CA ARG A 508 -23.63 -3.08 -49.04
C ARG A 508 -23.95 -4.57 -48.84
N ASP A 509 -23.50 -5.41 -49.77
CA ASP A 509 -23.66 -6.86 -49.67
C ASP A 509 -22.90 -7.43 -48.46
N PHE A 510 -21.71 -6.89 -48.18
CA PHE A 510 -20.94 -7.24 -46.99
C PHE A 510 -21.61 -6.77 -45.69
N SER A 511 -22.17 -5.55 -45.66
CA SER A 511 -22.92 -5.06 -44.49
C SER A 511 -24.12 -5.95 -44.16
N LEU A 512 -24.86 -6.41 -45.18
CA LEU A 512 -25.98 -7.35 -45.02
C LEU A 512 -25.54 -8.72 -44.47
N GLN A 513 -24.28 -9.12 -44.67
CA GLN A 513 -23.73 -10.38 -44.16
C GLN A 513 -23.20 -10.28 -42.72
N LEU A 514 -23.07 -9.08 -42.15
CA LEU A 514 -22.63 -8.84 -40.77
C LEU A 514 -23.78 -8.94 -39.73
N GLU A 515 -25.00 -9.27 -40.16
CA GLU A 515 -26.19 -9.40 -39.30
C GLU A 515 -26.14 -10.65 -38.43
N ASP A 516 -26.03 -10.49 -37.09
CA ASP A 516 -26.48 -11.56 -36.19
C ASP A 516 -26.94 -11.15 -34.78
N ILE A 517 -26.93 -9.86 -34.41
CA ILE A 517 -27.61 -9.37 -33.19
C ILE A 517 -28.10 -7.93 -33.44
N PRO A 518 -29.40 -7.61 -33.26
CA PRO A 518 -29.92 -6.25 -33.43
C PRO A 518 -29.33 -5.31 -32.36
N GLU A 519 -28.96 -4.08 -32.74
CA GLU A 519 -28.28 -3.10 -31.85
C GLU A 519 -28.97 -2.91 -30.49
N ARG A 520 -30.31 -3.00 -30.48
CA ARG A 520 -31.13 -2.89 -29.27
C ARG A 520 -30.86 -4.00 -28.25
N GLU A 521 -30.60 -5.22 -28.73
CA GLU A 521 -30.28 -6.37 -27.88
C GLU A 521 -28.87 -6.24 -27.32
N THR A 522 -27.91 -5.74 -28.11
CA THR A 522 -26.54 -5.45 -27.65
C THR A 522 -26.51 -4.39 -26.55
N VAL A 523 -27.27 -3.29 -26.70
CA VAL A 523 -27.37 -2.24 -25.66
C VAL A 523 -28.03 -2.78 -24.40
N ALA A 524 -29.08 -3.61 -24.53
CA ALA A 524 -29.72 -4.25 -23.38
C ALA A 524 -28.76 -5.19 -22.62
N GLN A 525 -27.89 -5.91 -23.34
CA GLN A 525 -26.83 -6.72 -22.74
C GLN A 525 -25.81 -5.85 -21.99
N CYS A 526 -25.37 -4.73 -22.58
CA CYS A 526 -24.45 -3.79 -21.93
C CYS A 526 -25.04 -3.25 -20.62
N VAL A 527 -26.33 -2.88 -20.60
CA VAL A 527 -27.04 -2.44 -19.39
C VAL A 527 -27.06 -3.54 -18.33
N ALA A 528 -27.33 -4.80 -18.72
CA ALA A 528 -27.35 -5.93 -17.79
C ALA A 528 -25.96 -6.21 -17.19
N ILE A 529 -24.89 -6.09 -17.99
CA ILE A 529 -23.51 -6.21 -17.53
C ILE A 529 -23.20 -5.14 -16.49
N LEU A 530 -23.50 -3.86 -16.78
CA LEU A 530 -23.26 -2.77 -15.82
C LEU A 530 -24.10 -2.92 -14.55
N ALA A 531 -25.33 -3.43 -14.63
CA ALA A 531 -26.15 -3.71 -13.46
C ALA A 531 -25.49 -4.76 -12.54
N ALA A 532 -24.99 -5.86 -13.12
CA ALA A 532 -24.31 -6.90 -12.36
C ALA A 532 -23.02 -6.39 -11.69
N VAL A 533 -22.22 -5.59 -12.40
CA VAL A 533 -21.01 -4.97 -11.85
C VAL A 533 -21.36 -4.00 -10.71
N ASN A 534 -22.38 -3.16 -10.91
CA ASN A 534 -22.85 -2.23 -9.88
C ASN A 534 -23.30 -2.95 -8.60
N GLU A 535 -24.12 -4.00 -8.72
CA GLU A 535 -24.57 -4.81 -7.57
C GLU A 535 -23.40 -5.47 -6.84
N ALA A 536 -22.40 -5.98 -7.57
CA ALA A 536 -21.23 -6.62 -6.99
C ALA A 536 -20.31 -5.64 -6.24
N LEU A 537 -20.10 -4.43 -6.80
CA LEU A 537 -19.32 -3.36 -6.16
C LEU A 537 -20.03 -2.82 -4.90
N ASP A 538 -21.34 -2.58 -4.98
CA ASP A 538 -22.14 -2.11 -3.83
C ASP A 538 -22.15 -3.15 -2.70
N PHE A 539 -22.29 -4.43 -3.02
CA PHE A 539 -22.20 -5.52 -2.05
C PHE A 539 -20.82 -5.58 -1.34
N ALA A 540 -19.74 -5.21 -2.04
CA ALA A 540 -18.40 -5.13 -1.49
C ALA A 540 -18.12 -3.81 -0.71
N GLY A 541 -19.12 -2.94 -0.57
CA GLY A 541 -18.98 -1.65 0.11
C GLY A 541 -18.22 -0.60 -0.70
N MET A 542 -18.04 -0.81 -2.00
CA MET A 542 -17.37 0.09 -2.94
C MET A 542 -18.39 1.06 -3.56
N CYS A 543 -19.03 1.86 -2.70
CA CYS A 543 -20.23 2.63 -3.06
C CYS A 543 -19.95 3.73 -4.11
N ARG A 544 -18.72 4.27 -4.14
CA ARG A 544 -18.35 5.35 -5.06
C ARG A 544 -18.12 4.79 -6.46
N GLU A 545 -17.41 3.67 -6.52
CA GLU A 545 -17.13 2.87 -7.70
C GLU A 545 -18.44 2.38 -8.32
N ALA A 546 -19.35 1.87 -7.48
CA ALA A 546 -20.71 1.50 -7.88
C ALA A 546 -21.47 2.70 -8.51
N ALA A 547 -21.40 3.89 -7.90
CA ALA A 547 -22.09 5.08 -8.41
C ALA A 547 -21.61 5.53 -9.81
N VAL A 548 -20.32 5.35 -10.13
CA VAL A 548 -19.76 5.60 -11.47
C VAL A 548 -20.40 4.65 -12.49
N ILE A 549 -20.43 3.34 -12.18
CA ILE A 549 -21.04 2.31 -13.03
C ILE A 549 -22.54 2.57 -13.23
N ASP A 550 -23.25 2.91 -12.16
CA ASP A 550 -24.69 3.18 -12.18
C ASP A 550 -25.05 4.39 -13.06
N SER A 551 -24.20 5.42 -13.06
CA SER A 551 -24.38 6.61 -13.91
C SER A 551 -24.27 6.24 -15.41
N GLY A 552 -23.30 5.40 -15.77
CA GLY A 552 -23.17 4.86 -17.13
C GLY A 552 -24.35 3.98 -17.54
N ARG A 553 -24.82 3.12 -16.63
CA ARG A 553 -25.99 2.26 -16.83
C ARG A 553 -27.25 3.07 -17.10
N LYS A 554 -27.53 4.08 -16.27
CA LYS A 554 -28.71 4.98 -16.42
C LYS A 554 -28.70 5.71 -17.75
N TRP A 555 -27.54 6.21 -18.17
CA TRP A 555 -27.40 6.87 -19.45
C TRP A 555 -27.73 5.92 -20.62
N LEU A 556 -27.19 4.69 -20.61
CA LEU A 556 -27.50 3.67 -21.62
C LEU A 556 -28.97 3.23 -21.62
N GLU A 557 -29.61 3.17 -20.45
CA GLU A 557 -31.03 2.79 -20.33
C GLU A 557 -31.97 3.81 -20.97
N VAL A 558 -31.67 5.10 -20.81
CA VAL A 558 -32.50 6.19 -21.36
C VAL A 558 -32.18 6.44 -22.84
N THR A 559 -30.94 6.20 -23.26
CA THR A 559 -30.48 6.41 -24.64
C THR A 559 -30.78 5.18 -25.51
N GLN A 560 -32.04 4.99 -25.94
CA GLN A 560 -32.37 3.93 -26.92
C GLN A 560 -31.91 4.29 -28.34
N PRO A 561 -31.61 3.30 -29.23
CA PRO A 561 -30.50 3.36 -30.19
C PRO A 561 -30.59 4.38 -31.34
N ILE A 562 -31.73 5.01 -31.58
CA ILE A 562 -32.06 5.53 -32.92
C ILE A 562 -31.58 6.98 -33.14
N ASP A 563 -31.52 7.83 -32.10
CA ASP A 563 -31.32 9.28 -32.31
C ASP A 563 -29.99 9.87 -31.79
N HIS A 564 -29.30 9.25 -30.81
CA HIS A 564 -28.23 9.97 -30.07
C HIS A 564 -26.86 9.29 -29.93
N MET A 565 -26.67 8.03 -30.34
CA MET A 565 -25.32 7.42 -30.41
C MET A 565 -24.44 8.06 -31.52
N ARG A 566 -25.00 8.96 -32.31
CA ARG A 566 -24.28 9.74 -33.33
C ARG A 566 -23.28 10.74 -32.75
N HIS A 567 -23.47 11.18 -31.50
CA HIS A 567 -22.54 12.09 -30.84
C HIS A 567 -21.43 11.29 -30.16
N GLN A 568 -20.17 11.52 -30.57
CA GLN A 568 -19.00 10.84 -30.00
C GLN A 568 -18.71 11.25 -28.54
N GLU A 569 -19.25 12.40 -28.10
CA GLU A 569 -18.91 13.01 -26.81
C GLU A 569 -19.41 12.22 -25.58
N PRO A 570 -20.69 11.79 -25.46
CA PRO A 570 -21.16 11.06 -24.27
C PRO A 570 -20.47 9.70 -24.10
N LEU A 571 -20.24 9.03 -25.22
CA LEU A 571 -19.52 7.76 -25.24
C LEU A 571 -18.04 7.93 -24.84
N GLY A 572 -17.39 9.00 -25.31
CA GLY A 572 -16.05 9.38 -24.88
C GLY A 572 -16.00 9.58 -23.36
N ARG A 573 -16.95 10.32 -22.80
CA ARG A 573 -17.05 10.54 -21.34
C ARG A 573 -17.28 9.25 -20.56
N LEU A 574 -18.08 8.31 -21.08
CA LEU A 574 -18.26 7.00 -20.45
C LEU A 574 -16.94 6.20 -20.45
N ALA A 575 -16.22 6.21 -21.57
CA ALA A 575 -14.93 5.54 -21.68
C ALA A 575 -13.87 6.15 -20.76
N ASP A 576 -13.83 7.48 -20.63
CA ASP A 576 -12.96 8.18 -19.69
C ASP A 576 -13.28 7.81 -18.24
N ALA A 577 -14.58 7.79 -17.89
CA ALA A 577 -15.02 7.43 -16.54
C ALA A 577 -14.58 6.00 -16.16
N PHE A 578 -14.75 5.05 -17.08
CA PHE A 578 -14.32 3.66 -16.86
C PHE A 578 -12.80 3.52 -16.82
N ALA A 579 -12.05 4.25 -17.66
CA ALA A 579 -10.59 4.23 -17.60
C ALA A 579 -10.07 4.76 -16.25
N CYS A 580 -10.63 5.87 -15.75
CA CYS A 580 -10.29 6.41 -14.42
C CYS A 580 -10.68 5.43 -13.30
N LEU A 581 -11.83 4.77 -13.42
CA LEU A 581 -12.27 3.76 -12.47
C LEU A 581 -11.35 2.53 -12.48
N GLU A 582 -10.93 2.06 -13.65
CA GLU A 582 -9.98 0.94 -13.80
C GLU A 582 -8.66 1.26 -13.10
N ILE A 583 -8.08 2.44 -13.36
CA ILE A 583 -6.84 2.88 -12.71
C ILE A 583 -7.01 2.97 -11.19
N HIS A 584 -8.12 3.52 -10.72
CA HIS A 584 -8.43 3.59 -9.29
C HIS A 584 -8.45 2.19 -8.65
N LEU A 585 -9.18 1.26 -9.27
CA LEU A 585 -9.30 -0.12 -8.79
C LEU A 585 -7.96 -0.87 -8.81
N GLU A 586 -7.17 -0.73 -9.88
CA GLU A 586 -5.82 -1.32 -9.97
C GLU A 586 -4.90 -0.80 -8.86
N ARG A 587 -4.86 0.52 -8.65
CA ARG A 587 -4.02 1.14 -7.63
C ARG A 587 -4.45 0.78 -6.22
N SER A 588 -5.77 0.70 -5.97
CA SER A 588 -6.29 0.30 -4.66
C SER A 588 -5.85 -1.12 -4.24
N LEU A 589 -5.53 -1.97 -5.22
CA LEU A 589 -4.99 -3.32 -5.00
C LEU A 589 -3.47 -3.35 -4.88
N LEU A 590 -2.77 -2.46 -5.58
CA LEU A 590 -1.31 -2.36 -5.57
C LEU A 590 -0.80 -1.69 -4.29
N ASP A 591 -1.44 -0.61 -3.84
CA ASP A 591 -1.13 0.06 -2.57
C ASP A 591 -2.42 0.64 -1.94
N PRO A 592 -3.04 -0.08 -0.99
CA PRO A 592 -4.22 0.39 -0.26
C PRO A 592 -4.05 1.70 0.54
N LEU A 593 -2.81 2.12 0.78
CA LEU A 593 -2.48 3.33 1.55
C LEU A 593 -2.12 4.50 0.63
N GLU A 594 -1.91 4.24 -0.66
CA GLU A 594 -1.71 5.28 -1.67
C GLU A 594 -3.01 6.08 -1.82
N ASN A 595 -2.90 7.42 -1.71
CA ASN A 595 -4.04 8.29 -1.95
C ASN A 595 -4.33 8.37 -3.46
N ASN A 596 -5.17 7.47 -3.93
CA ASN A 596 -5.64 7.41 -5.32
C ASN A 596 -7.05 8.02 -5.50
N ASP A 597 -7.54 8.80 -4.53
CA ASP A 597 -8.88 9.41 -4.55
C ASP A 597 -9.10 10.29 -5.78
N HIS A 598 -8.02 10.82 -6.34
CA HIS A 598 -8.09 11.66 -7.53
C HIS A 598 -8.66 10.93 -8.75
N PHE A 599 -8.34 9.65 -8.95
CA PHE A 599 -8.86 8.86 -10.06
C PHE A 599 -10.35 8.58 -9.95
N ILE A 600 -10.83 8.22 -8.75
CA ILE A 600 -12.27 8.02 -8.53
C ILE A 600 -13.04 9.34 -8.61
N ASN A 601 -12.46 10.46 -8.16
CA ASN A 601 -13.05 11.79 -8.35
C ASN A 601 -13.19 12.14 -9.84
N LEU A 602 -12.19 11.82 -10.67
CA LEU A 602 -12.28 12.01 -12.13
C LEU A 602 -13.35 11.10 -12.73
N ALA A 603 -13.40 9.83 -12.33
CA ALA A 603 -14.42 8.89 -12.80
C ALA A 603 -15.85 9.38 -12.49
N GLU A 604 -16.08 9.91 -11.28
CA GLU A 604 -17.33 10.55 -10.87
C GLU A 604 -17.63 11.81 -11.70
N GLN A 605 -16.62 12.64 -12.00
CA GLN A 605 -16.80 13.83 -12.82
C GLN A 605 -17.19 13.49 -14.28
N HIS A 606 -16.51 12.52 -14.90
CA HIS A 606 -16.80 12.09 -16.26
C HIS A 606 -18.18 11.41 -16.36
N SER A 607 -18.50 10.52 -15.42
CA SER A 607 -19.79 9.83 -15.40
C SER A 607 -20.96 10.76 -15.02
N GLY A 608 -20.75 11.74 -14.14
CA GLY A 608 -21.76 12.72 -13.75
C GLY A 608 -22.22 13.61 -14.90
N ARG A 609 -21.33 13.91 -15.86
CA ARG A 609 -21.66 14.66 -17.08
C ARG A 609 -22.55 13.89 -18.06
N LEU A 610 -22.67 12.57 -17.91
CA LEU A 610 -23.58 11.78 -18.76
C LEU A 610 -25.04 12.19 -18.57
N VAL A 611 -25.39 12.75 -17.40
CA VAL A 611 -26.74 13.24 -17.09
C VAL A 611 -27.14 14.41 -18.01
N ASP A 612 -26.18 15.24 -18.43
CA ASP A 612 -26.44 16.39 -19.30
C ASP A 612 -26.89 15.97 -20.71
N PHE A 613 -26.62 14.72 -21.09
CA PHE A 613 -26.97 14.14 -22.39
C PHE A 613 -28.25 13.28 -22.33
N ILE A 614 -28.92 13.22 -21.18
CA ILE A 614 -30.22 12.56 -21.06
C ILE A 614 -31.29 13.54 -21.58
N PRO A 615 -32.05 13.20 -22.64
CA PRO A 615 -33.05 14.11 -23.19
C PRO A 615 -34.13 14.41 -22.13
N VAL A 616 -34.29 15.68 -21.81
CA VAL A 616 -35.40 16.16 -20.98
C VAL A 616 -36.69 15.92 -21.76
N GLN A 617 -37.61 15.14 -21.20
CA GLN A 617 -38.92 14.90 -21.82
C GLN A 617 -39.63 16.24 -22.07
N GLY A 618 -39.68 16.70 -23.33
CA GLY A 618 -40.50 17.84 -23.72
C GLY A 618 -40.01 18.75 -24.84
N GLU A 619 -38.76 18.67 -25.31
CA GLU A 619 -38.29 19.57 -26.39
C GLU A 619 -38.35 18.89 -27.76
N ALA A 620 -39.27 19.40 -28.59
CA ALA A 620 -39.51 18.95 -29.95
C ALA A 620 -38.28 19.15 -30.84
N GLN A 621 -38.02 18.16 -31.70
CA GLN A 621 -37.03 18.15 -32.77
C GLN A 621 -37.01 19.48 -33.53
N GLN A 622 -35.95 20.26 -33.35
CA GLN A 622 -35.52 21.25 -34.34
C GLN A 622 -34.48 20.57 -35.24
N GLU A 623 -34.91 20.20 -36.45
CA GLU A 623 -34.00 19.94 -37.56
C GLU A 623 -33.14 21.19 -37.80
N LEU A 624 -31.88 21.13 -37.38
CA LEU A 624 -30.84 22.05 -37.83
C LEU A 624 -30.37 21.62 -39.23
N PRO A 625 -29.91 22.56 -40.08
CA PRO A 625 -29.57 22.29 -41.47
C PRO A 625 -28.39 21.31 -41.57
N PRO A 626 -28.23 20.60 -42.71
CA PRO A 626 -27.14 19.64 -42.90
C PRO A 626 -25.81 20.38 -42.83
N GLU A 627 -25.06 20.14 -41.75
CA GLU A 627 -23.68 20.58 -41.64
C GLU A 627 -22.84 19.81 -42.67
N THR A 628 -22.22 20.55 -43.57
CA THR A 628 -21.20 20.06 -44.49
C THR A 628 -20.09 19.39 -43.70
N VAL A 629 -19.87 18.09 -43.94
CA VAL A 629 -18.75 17.31 -43.41
C VAL A 629 -17.44 18.03 -43.77
N PRO A 630 -16.66 18.56 -42.81
CA PRO A 630 -15.30 18.96 -43.08
C PRO A 630 -14.47 17.68 -43.20
N GLU A 631 -13.74 17.54 -44.30
CA GLU A 631 -12.65 16.57 -44.42
C GLU A 631 -11.69 16.76 -43.25
N THR A 632 -11.60 15.79 -42.33
CA THR A 632 -10.43 15.67 -41.45
C THR A 632 -10.15 14.22 -41.10
N VAL A 633 -9.06 13.74 -41.68
CA VAL A 633 -8.39 12.48 -41.41
C VAL A 633 -7.81 12.52 -40.00
N VAL A 634 -8.07 11.48 -39.19
CA VAL A 634 -7.43 11.11 -37.91
C VAL A 634 -6.59 12.21 -37.26
N SER A 635 -7.27 13.09 -36.52
CA SER A 635 -6.69 13.98 -35.52
C SER A 635 -7.64 13.94 -34.34
N ALA A 636 -7.37 13.07 -33.37
CA ALA A 636 -8.02 13.23 -32.08
C ALA A 636 -7.42 14.50 -31.47
N GLU A 637 -8.18 15.59 -31.46
CA GLU A 637 -7.73 16.85 -30.87
C GLU A 637 -7.53 16.62 -29.36
N ASP A 638 -6.32 16.87 -28.87
CA ASP A 638 -6.01 16.79 -27.44
C ASP A 638 -6.70 17.98 -26.74
N GLU A 639 -7.47 17.72 -25.67
CA GLU A 639 -8.10 18.78 -24.87
C GLU A 639 -7.02 19.61 -24.12
N THR A 640 -7.34 20.85 -23.72
CA THR A 640 -6.40 21.68 -22.95
C THR A 640 -6.27 21.14 -21.52
N ILE A 641 -5.19 20.41 -21.26
CA ILE A 641 -4.93 19.69 -20.01
C ILE A 641 -4.53 20.66 -18.90
N SER A 642 -5.04 20.44 -17.67
CA SER A 642 -4.55 21.13 -16.47
C SER A 642 -3.09 20.80 -16.21
N GLU A 643 -2.29 21.78 -15.80
CA GLU A 643 -0.86 21.63 -15.51
C GLU A 643 -0.58 20.49 -14.52
N VAL A 644 -1.43 20.34 -13.50
CA VAL A 644 -1.35 19.27 -12.49
C VAL A 644 -1.56 17.88 -13.09
N PHE A 645 -2.53 17.70 -13.99
CA PHE A 645 -2.82 16.39 -14.59
C PHE A 645 -1.76 15.98 -15.60
N ARG A 646 -1.17 16.96 -16.29
CA ARG A 646 -0.01 16.73 -17.15
C ARG A 646 1.20 16.29 -16.34
N GLU A 647 1.47 16.90 -15.19
CA GLU A 647 2.59 16.51 -14.32
C GLU A 647 2.43 15.06 -13.83
N VAL A 648 1.24 14.69 -13.36
CA VAL A 648 0.92 13.31 -12.95
C VAL A 648 1.11 12.32 -14.10
N PHE A 649 0.59 12.62 -15.30
CA PHE A 649 0.77 11.75 -16.46
C PHE A 649 2.25 11.57 -16.84
N LEU A 650 3.05 12.62 -16.77
CA LEU A 650 4.49 12.57 -17.10
C LEU A 650 5.27 11.72 -16.08
N GLU A 651 4.93 11.84 -14.80
CA GLU A 651 5.52 11.03 -13.72
C GLU A 651 5.16 9.55 -13.91
N GLU A 652 3.89 9.24 -14.10
CA GLU A 652 3.43 7.85 -14.25
C GLU A 652 3.92 7.19 -15.53
N SER A 653 3.92 7.94 -16.64
CA SER A 653 4.45 7.44 -17.91
C SER A 653 5.94 7.11 -17.79
N ARG A 654 6.68 7.83 -16.95
CA ARG A 654 8.10 7.54 -16.70
C ARG A 654 8.28 6.21 -15.99
N ASP A 655 7.48 5.92 -14.97
CA ASP A 655 7.51 4.64 -14.26
C ASP A 655 7.16 3.46 -15.18
N ILE A 656 6.13 3.63 -16.02
CA ILE A 656 5.75 2.62 -17.03
C ILE A 656 6.89 2.39 -18.02
N ILE A 657 7.52 3.45 -18.52
CA ILE A 657 8.64 3.36 -19.47
C ILE A 657 9.83 2.67 -18.82
N ASP A 658 10.20 3.06 -17.59
CA ASP A 658 11.33 2.47 -16.87
C ASP A 658 11.09 0.97 -16.64
N ARG A 659 9.86 0.56 -16.34
CA ARG A 659 9.50 -0.85 -16.19
C ARG A 659 9.52 -1.61 -17.52
N LEU A 660 8.95 -1.05 -18.59
CA LEU A 660 9.01 -1.62 -19.94
C LEU A 660 10.46 -1.82 -20.41
N GLN A 661 11.36 -0.88 -20.11
CA GLN A 661 12.80 -0.99 -20.42
C GLN A 661 13.51 -2.09 -19.63
N GLN A 662 12.98 -2.49 -18.46
CA GLN A 662 13.52 -3.60 -17.66
C GLN A 662 12.97 -4.96 -18.11
N VAL A 663 11.68 -5.04 -18.42
CA VAL A 663 10.96 -6.29 -18.72
C VAL A 663 11.24 -6.74 -20.16
N LEU A 664 11.26 -5.83 -21.13
CA LEU A 664 11.45 -6.17 -22.54
C LEU A 664 12.75 -6.97 -22.82
N PRO A 665 13.94 -6.57 -22.30
CA PRO A 665 15.16 -7.35 -22.50
C PRO A 665 15.15 -8.72 -21.81
N GLN A 666 14.30 -8.94 -20.80
CA GLN A 666 14.15 -10.24 -20.15
C GLN A 666 13.32 -11.17 -21.03
N TRP A 667 12.22 -10.67 -21.57
CA TRP A 667 11.41 -11.40 -22.53
C TRP A 667 12.18 -11.73 -23.82
N GLU A 668 13.00 -10.81 -24.34
CA GLU A 668 13.83 -11.08 -25.53
C GLU A 668 14.82 -12.25 -25.33
N ARG A 669 15.24 -12.53 -24.09
CA ARG A 669 16.13 -13.66 -23.76
C ARG A 669 15.40 -14.98 -23.57
N SER A 670 14.11 -14.94 -23.25
CA SER A 670 13.27 -16.11 -23.00
C SER A 670 11.84 -15.88 -23.51
N PRO A 671 11.63 -15.82 -24.84
CA PRO A 671 10.35 -15.45 -25.46
C PRO A 671 9.22 -16.44 -25.19
N GLU A 672 9.54 -17.67 -24.78
CA GLU A 672 8.58 -18.68 -24.33
C GLU A 672 7.87 -18.36 -23.00
N THR A 673 8.27 -17.32 -22.27
CA THR A 673 7.66 -16.92 -20.99
C THR A 673 6.43 -16.05 -21.24
N ALA A 674 5.24 -16.67 -21.29
CA ALA A 674 3.97 -15.98 -21.52
C ALA A 674 3.73 -14.82 -20.52
N ASP A 675 4.07 -15.02 -19.25
CA ASP A 675 3.88 -14.05 -18.16
C ASP A 675 4.55 -12.70 -18.44
N LEU A 676 5.74 -12.69 -19.06
CA LEU A 676 6.47 -11.44 -19.35
C LEU A 676 5.81 -10.65 -20.50
N LEU A 677 5.21 -11.34 -21.48
CA LEU A 677 4.50 -10.69 -22.57
C LEU A 677 3.15 -10.11 -22.07
N GLU A 678 2.49 -10.82 -21.15
CA GLU A 678 1.31 -10.33 -20.44
C GLU A 678 1.65 -9.09 -19.57
N GLU A 679 2.80 -9.07 -18.90
CA GLU A 679 3.28 -7.90 -18.15
C GLU A 679 3.50 -6.69 -19.07
N ILE A 680 4.16 -6.88 -20.22
CA ILE A 680 4.35 -5.83 -21.24
C ILE A 680 2.99 -5.30 -21.73
N ARG A 681 2.06 -6.20 -22.06
CA ARG A 681 0.70 -5.86 -22.48
C ARG A 681 -0.04 -5.05 -21.41
N ARG A 682 0.10 -5.41 -20.14
CA ARG A 682 -0.50 -4.66 -19.01
C ARG A 682 0.05 -3.24 -18.92
N HIS A 683 1.35 -3.05 -19.10
CA HIS A 683 1.93 -1.70 -19.14
C HIS A 683 1.36 -0.82 -20.26
N PHE A 684 1.13 -1.39 -21.45
CA PHE A 684 0.47 -0.64 -22.54
C PHE A 684 -1.02 -0.39 -22.27
N HIS A 685 -1.69 -1.30 -21.55
CA HIS A 685 -3.06 -1.09 -21.08
C HIS A 685 -3.16 0.10 -20.11
N THR A 686 -2.30 0.15 -19.09
CA THR A 686 -2.23 1.28 -18.16
C THR A 686 -1.80 2.57 -18.86
N PHE A 687 -0.83 2.52 -19.78
CA PHE A 687 -0.41 3.69 -20.56
C PHE A 687 -1.54 4.28 -21.41
N LYS A 688 -2.34 3.42 -22.06
CA LYS A 688 -3.55 3.81 -22.78
C LYS A 688 -4.56 4.48 -21.84
N GLY A 689 -4.81 3.89 -20.67
CA GLY A 689 -5.71 4.44 -19.64
C GLY A 689 -5.28 5.81 -19.16
N ASN A 690 -3.99 5.95 -18.81
CA ASN A 690 -3.38 7.21 -18.36
C ASN A 690 -3.50 8.30 -19.43
N GLY A 691 -3.24 7.97 -20.70
CA GLY A 691 -3.40 8.91 -21.81
C GLY A 691 -4.83 9.40 -21.97
N ARG A 692 -5.84 8.52 -21.84
CA ARG A 692 -7.26 8.91 -21.90
C ARG A 692 -7.67 9.78 -20.71
N ALA A 693 -7.25 9.40 -19.51
CA ALA A 693 -7.61 10.10 -18.27
C ALA A 693 -7.20 11.58 -18.27
N VAL A 694 -6.13 11.93 -19.00
CA VAL A 694 -5.67 13.32 -19.13
C VAL A 694 -5.98 13.97 -20.48
N GLY A 695 -6.75 13.31 -21.35
CA GLY A 695 -7.18 13.86 -22.65
C GLY A 695 -6.11 13.84 -23.76
N LEU A 696 -5.04 13.04 -23.61
CA LEU A 696 -4.00 12.80 -24.63
C LEU A 696 -4.41 11.68 -25.58
N ASN A 697 -5.44 11.96 -26.37
CA ASN A 697 -6.09 10.96 -27.22
C ASN A 697 -5.14 10.33 -28.25
N SER A 698 -4.20 11.12 -28.78
CA SER A 698 -3.21 10.63 -29.75
C SER A 698 -2.25 9.59 -29.17
N LEU A 699 -1.83 9.75 -27.91
CA LEU A 699 -0.97 8.78 -27.23
C LEU A 699 -1.74 7.58 -26.69
N ALA A 700 -2.97 7.81 -26.21
CA ALA A 700 -3.87 6.74 -25.81
C ALA A 700 -4.13 5.79 -26.97
N GLU A 701 -4.37 6.33 -28.17
CA GLU A 701 -4.58 5.53 -29.38
C GLU A 701 -3.33 4.75 -29.79
N PHE A 702 -2.14 5.34 -29.66
CA PHE A 702 -0.89 4.61 -29.88
C PHE A 702 -0.73 3.44 -28.90
N GLY A 703 -0.99 3.65 -27.61
CA GLY A 703 -0.98 2.59 -26.60
C GLY A 703 -1.99 1.48 -26.91
N ARG A 704 -3.20 1.84 -27.38
CA ARG A 704 -4.23 0.90 -27.81
C ARG A 704 -3.76 0.03 -28.97
N VAL A 705 -3.18 0.61 -30.01
CA VAL A 705 -2.69 -0.14 -31.19
C VAL A 705 -1.62 -1.17 -30.81
N VAL A 706 -0.74 -0.83 -29.88
CA VAL A 706 0.29 -1.76 -29.37
C VAL A 706 -0.35 -2.86 -28.52
N GLN A 707 -1.31 -2.51 -27.66
CA GLN A 707 -2.05 -3.48 -26.85
C GLN A 707 -2.80 -4.49 -27.73
N ASP A 708 -3.54 -4.03 -28.75
CA ASP A 708 -4.27 -4.89 -29.69
C ASP A 708 -3.35 -5.87 -30.43
N MET A 709 -2.15 -5.41 -30.80
CA MET A 709 -1.14 -6.29 -31.41
C MET A 709 -0.70 -7.37 -30.42
N LEU A 710 -0.45 -7.02 -29.16
CA LEU A 710 -0.06 -7.98 -28.12
C LEU A 710 -1.19 -8.97 -27.81
N ASP A 711 -2.45 -8.50 -27.75
CA ASP A 711 -3.62 -9.35 -27.58
C ASP A 711 -3.68 -10.42 -28.70
N ARG A 712 -3.48 -10.01 -29.96
CA ARG A 712 -3.40 -10.95 -31.10
C ARG A 712 -2.25 -11.96 -31.00
N VAL A 713 -1.11 -11.57 -30.43
CA VAL A 713 0.06 -12.43 -30.26
C VAL A 713 -0.16 -13.43 -29.12
N ILE A 714 -0.77 -12.99 -28.01
CA ILE A 714 -1.02 -13.81 -26.81
C ILE A 714 -2.13 -14.84 -27.06
N ASP A 715 -3.21 -14.47 -27.75
CA ASP A 715 -4.41 -15.31 -27.90
C ASP A 715 -4.24 -16.56 -28.79
N ARG A 716 -3.11 -16.75 -29.49
CA ARG A 716 -2.95 -17.87 -30.43
C ARG A 716 -1.64 -18.66 -30.25
N ALA A 717 -1.78 -19.98 -30.06
CA ALA A 717 -0.67 -20.93 -30.00
C ALA A 717 -0.02 -21.13 -31.39
N GLY A 718 1.19 -20.60 -31.59
CA GLY A 718 1.95 -20.72 -32.84
C GLY A 718 3.37 -20.16 -32.74
N THR A 719 4.13 -20.23 -33.83
CA THR A 719 5.47 -19.61 -33.92
C THR A 719 5.34 -18.09 -34.03
N MET A 720 5.96 -17.36 -33.10
CA MET A 720 5.96 -15.89 -33.06
C MET A 720 6.59 -15.28 -34.31
N ASP A 721 6.04 -14.16 -34.80
CA ASP A 721 6.60 -13.39 -35.92
C ASP A 721 8.01 -12.88 -35.55
N GLU A 722 9.02 -13.21 -36.36
CA GLU A 722 10.42 -12.83 -36.14
C GLU A 722 10.63 -11.31 -36.06
N ARG A 723 9.67 -10.52 -36.57
CA ARG A 723 9.70 -9.04 -36.54
C ARG A 723 9.25 -8.45 -35.20
N LEU A 724 8.52 -9.22 -34.36
CA LEU A 724 7.90 -8.72 -33.13
C LEU A 724 8.91 -8.16 -32.11
N PRO A 725 10.04 -8.83 -31.79
CA PRO A 725 10.99 -8.30 -30.82
C PRO A 725 11.60 -6.96 -31.24
N THR A 726 11.95 -6.84 -32.52
CA THR A 726 12.47 -5.59 -33.08
C THR A 726 11.43 -4.47 -33.04
N LEU A 727 10.17 -4.80 -33.34
CA LEU A 727 9.08 -3.83 -33.29
C LEU A 727 8.79 -3.34 -31.86
N LEU A 728 8.74 -4.24 -30.86
CA LEU A 728 8.54 -3.85 -29.46
C LEU A 728 9.69 -2.98 -28.95
N ARG A 729 10.92 -3.28 -29.36
CA ARG A 729 12.08 -2.42 -29.04
C ARG A 729 11.95 -1.03 -29.62
N ASP A 730 11.53 -0.92 -30.88
CA ASP A 730 11.30 0.37 -31.53
C ASP A 730 10.17 1.16 -30.85
N VAL A 731 9.09 0.50 -30.45
CA VAL A 731 7.97 1.11 -29.72
C VAL A 731 8.42 1.63 -28.35
N VAL A 732 9.08 0.79 -27.54
CA VAL A 732 9.55 1.18 -26.20
C VAL A 732 10.62 2.28 -26.27
N ALA A 733 11.48 2.26 -27.30
CA ALA A 733 12.47 3.32 -27.52
C ALA A 733 11.85 4.67 -27.92
N ALA A 734 10.67 4.67 -28.55
CA ALA A 734 9.96 5.88 -28.95
C ALA A 734 9.18 6.54 -27.79
N LEU A 735 8.71 5.76 -26.81
CA LEU A 735 7.86 6.25 -25.71
C LEU A 735 8.44 7.45 -24.92
N PRO A 736 9.73 7.49 -24.51
CA PRO A 736 10.28 8.62 -23.77
C PRO A 736 10.16 9.95 -24.51
N GLN A 737 10.44 9.95 -25.81
CA GLN A 737 10.36 11.15 -26.64
C GLN A 737 8.91 11.56 -26.87
N LEU A 738 8.01 10.60 -27.09
CA LEU A 738 6.58 10.85 -27.27
C LEU A 738 5.95 11.47 -26.02
N VAL A 739 6.25 10.93 -24.84
CA VAL A 739 5.76 11.45 -23.56
C VAL A 739 6.35 12.83 -23.24
N ALA A 740 7.63 13.07 -23.54
CA ALA A 740 8.26 14.37 -23.33
C ALA A 740 7.58 15.52 -24.09
N THR A 741 6.99 15.24 -25.26
CA THR A 741 6.27 16.26 -26.05
C THR A 741 5.04 16.80 -25.35
N CYS A 742 4.42 16.01 -24.46
CA CYS A 742 3.29 16.44 -23.64
C CYS A 742 3.70 17.50 -22.61
N GLY A 743 4.93 17.41 -22.07
CA GLY A 743 5.53 18.37 -21.13
C GLY A 743 6.04 19.66 -21.78
N GLY A 744 5.82 19.87 -23.08
CA GLY A 744 6.32 21.03 -23.83
C GLY A 744 7.77 20.88 -24.31
N ALA A 745 8.38 19.71 -24.17
CA ALA A 745 9.74 19.42 -24.63
C ALA A 745 9.73 18.66 -25.97
N GLY A 746 10.24 19.28 -27.03
CA GLY A 746 10.40 18.66 -28.34
C GLY A 746 9.20 18.79 -29.29
N HIS A 747 9.28 18.16 -30.46
CA HIS A 747 8.24 18.15 -31.48
C HIS A 747 7.59 16.76 -31.56
N TYR A 748 6.26 16.71 -31.53
CA TYR A 748 5.50 15.47 -31.72
C TYR A 748 5.58 15.01 -33.18
N ASP A 749 6.36 13.95 -33.43
CA ASP A 749 6.50 13.36 -34.76
C ASP A 749 5.33 12.41 -35.08
N ALA A 750 4.24 13.01 -35.53
CA ALA A 750 3.04 12.27 -35.93
C ALA A 750 3.31 11.26 -37.06
N GLN A 751 4.34 11.47 -37.88
CA GLN A 751 4.67 10.54 -38.97
C GLN A 751 5.40 9.29 -38.44
N ALA A 752 6.28 9.45 -37.46
CA ALA A 752 6.90 8.32 -36.77
C ALA A 752 5.86 7.47 -36.04
N VAL A 753 4.93 8.10 -35.29
CA VAL A 753 3.83 7.40 -34.60
C VAL A 753 2.95 6.63 -35.57
N ARG A 754 2.55 7.25 -36.69
CA ARG A 754 1.78 6.57 -37.75
C ARG A 754 2.55 5.40 -38.36
N THR A 755 3.86 5.52 -38.53
CA THR A 755 4.69 4.44 -39.09
C THR A 755 4.77 3.26 -38.14
N LEU A 756 4.98 3.51 -36.84
CA LEU A 756 4.98 2.47 -35.81
C LEU A 756 3.60 1.82 -35.66
N SER A 757 2.53 2.60 -35.68
CA SER A 757 1.14 2.10 -35.58
C SER A 757 0.83 1.13 -36.74
N ARG A 758 1.14 1.52 -37.98
CA ARG A 758 0.98 0.64 -39.15
C ARG A 758 1.81 -0.64 -39.07
N ARG A 759 3.02 -0.56 -38.51
CA ARG A 759 3.87 -1.75 -38.30
C ARG A 759 3.26 -2.71 -37.28
N CYS A 760 2.62 -2.19 -36.21
CA CYS A 760 1.90 -3.01 -35.22
C CYS A 760 0.63 -3.64 -35.81
N GLU A 761 -0.08 -2.92 -36.67
CA GLU A 761 -1.24 -3.44 -37.41
C GLU A 761 -0.85 -4.53 -38.41
N ALA A 762 0.34 -4.45 -39.01
CA ALA A 762 0.83 -5.38 -40.03
C ALA A 762 1.46 -6.68 -39.48
N ILE A 763 1.57 -6.84 -38.16
CA ILE A 763 1.96 -8.13 -37.54
C ILE A 763 0.77 -9.10 -37.71
N HIS A 764 0.98 -10.14 -38.52
CA HIS A 764 0.02 -11.21 -38.82
C HIS A 764 0.64 -12.60 -38.56
N GLN A 765 -0.19 -13.64 -38.43
CA GLN A 765 0.27 -15.02 -38.31
C GLN A 765 0.87 -15.58 -39.62
N TYR A 766 1.88 -16.45 -39.45
CA TYR A 766 2.62 -17.27 -40.43
C TYR A 766 3.67 -16.60 -41.33
N GLY A 767 4.89 -17.13 -41.20
CA GLY A 767 5.93 -17.03 -42.22
C GLY A 767 5.59 -17.90 -43.43
N ASP A 768 5.72 -17.31 -44.62
CA ASP A 768 5.66 -18.01 -45.89
C ASP A 768 7.03 -18.66 -46.16
N VAL A 769 7.11 -19.99 -45.99
CA VAL A 769 8.16 -20.79 -46.62
C VAL A 769 7.60 -21.28 -47.96
N GLY A 770 7.96 -20.56 -49.03
CA GLY A 770 7.53 -20.83 -50.40
C GLY A 770 8.59 -20.53 -51.45
N SER A 771 9.77 -21.17 -51.35
CA SER A 771 10.64 -21.34 -52.52
C SER A 771 10.08 -22.48 -53.39
N SER A 772 9.58 -22.16 -54.60
CA SER A 772 9.98 -22.85 -55.84
C SER A 772 9.19 -22.38 -57.07
N ALA A 773 9.86 -21.68 -57.99
CA ALA A 773 9.83 -21.97 -59.43
C ALA A 773 10.90 -21.12 -60.13
N GLY A 774 11.99 -21.74 -60.55
CA GLY A 774 13.00 -21.04 -61.35
C GLY A 774 14.36 -21.71 -61.53
N GLY A 775 14.45 -23.04 -61.45
CA GLY A 775 15.60 -23.75 -61.98
C GLY A 775 15.50 -23.87 -63.50
N ASN A 776 16.22 -23.02 -64.25
CA ASN A 776 16.66 -23.39 -65.59
C ASN A 776 18.06 -22.82 -65.91
N ASN A 777 18.99 -23.76 -65.87
CA ASN A 777 20.30 -23.87 -66.49
C ASN A 777 20.67 -22.87 -67.61
N SER A 778 21.75 -22.10 -67.43
CA SER A 778 22.77 -21.84 -68.47
C SER A 778 24.01 -21.12 -67.90
N ASN A 779 25.01 -21.94 -67.57
CA ASN A 779 26.43 -21.87 -67.98
C ASN A 779 27.03 -20.55 -68.53
N ALA A 780 28.33 -20.37 -68.19
CA ALA A 780 29.34 -19.39 -68.66
C ALA A 780 29.45 -18.10 -67.80
N GLY A 781 30.61 -17.70 -67.28
CA GLY A 781 31.99 -18.16 -67.41
C GLY A 781 32.90 -17.03 -66.91
N TRP A 782 33.89 -17.39 -66.09
CA TRP A 782 35.17 -16.71 -65.82
C TRP A 782 35.31 -15.21 -66.15
N GLN A 783 35.45 -14.38 -65.11
CA GLN A 783 36.68 -13.63 -64.79
C GLN A 783 36.58 -12.95 -63.42
#